data_AF-A0ABD7FXC9-F1
#
_entry.id   AF-A0ABD7FXC9-F1
#
_cell.length_a   1.000
_cell.length_b   1.000
_cell.length_c   1.000
_cell.angle_alpha   90.00
_cell.angle_beta   90.00
_cell.angle_gamma   90.00
#
_symmetry.space_group_name_H-M   'P 1'
#
loop_
_entity.id
_entity.type
_entity.pdbx_description
1 polymer ?
#
loop_
_entity_poly.entity_id
_entity_poly.type
_entity_poly.pdbx_seq_one_letter_code
_entity_poly.pdbx_strand_id
1 'polypeptide(L)'
;MELMKNIPTSIQPYLDEIAQCLWSKNASIMIGAGFSMNAKAMFENAKHFPSWQDLGNVFYEKVRGEKIAHSKYNFFDPLKLAYEVESNFGRPVLDNILRNNIPDSDYKPSELHQSLLSLPWTDVFTTNYDTLLERAAESVNERNYKVVVHKDNLVHSTPPRIVKLHGCFSASTPLIISEEDYRTYPQKYAPFVNTVQQTLLENTLCLIGFSGDDPNFLKWIGWIRDNLGTQNAPKIYLIGVLNLSTSQEKALAQYNITCVDMSVCESVGEKDHQAGIAAFIDYCEQRKEAETQKGWKLSNELTHSRFSSTNPPQENEAEEEISQLLSLWENERLSYPNWLVAPNELRRKLWIYTRDWSSVLVQNPPISIPLLKSFIYEFLWRKEKSLLPIFDNEVESIWQAISSEFSGDSTFDGDALYIALALLRYYREEGKSDEWHSLFNQLEAHYSGQRDRDYLTYERALFLLVDNKSVELTDLLSTWGAGNSSAIWMYRKASILAEINKLTDAQDTLEQALIKTRRKINAGTIIVDYANVSLESYILVLLNNVNHAISIRARNWTPKPKPEYLERLEELRQFQCNPLQEIQLLELEIKHNPTPFKPVAITHGFDIGSRKTTRFYSNENKEALNAFRLLRFFEDTSLPFSLPYINIGVNGANNAIERISRIAPYWSMTTMLRTRNKESSELIFTRESLSQFESGFIDSLAKRYIELLSAYLNDENSLYEYGLILPEVLSRLCCRATLAVKDEIVDLLLQIYRIKKPRNKLQSVDKLVQRLIVSFSDNEIFNRIGKITKIAYHAISDDVSELSSFDYPNPFDFFLGLSSLNIISKNHDVTVSNDMVKALLSALDSGNNEARRGASRTLFTLNDLGLLNKNQIRSFLSKLLSDKDQYGLPQNTNYYKSAYLRIYLGNIEIEKNIRKYLLDLSPLVQANTDNPNSFSISGRADLFTKELIICSKNIKFSNEELHQYAQKLIEWWEADKAIFEKYSTDSEIIIEMRKRFSLFVESLDVVIIQNELVEYQHSLQQMISEFKVKGLDYLRLKAVAMNYLPFDRVQFINEVEESLSSFEEQQVIDALSALNQLLCKDDKLDYKCIDVLSTFIKYSRGQYLSNAFQVVINIIYEKRTYLYSQFENTVLSALGKVLSGFDLLDFEERLALRSWSAKLASDLNLYYVSNGKDVPPVLRLWEENCHSQKEFAEIRNRWKDY
;
A
#
# COMPACT_ATOMS: atom_id res chain seq x y z
N MET A 1 25.54 -28.65 -22.21
CA MET A 1 25.36 -27.75 -23.38
C MET A 1 26.21 -28.29 -24.53
N GLU A 2 25.92 -29.53 -24.97
CA GLU A 2 26.74 -30.28 -25.93
C GLU A 2 25.87 -31.27 -26.75
N LEU A 3 24.58 -30.93 -26.97
CA LEU A 3 23.61 -31.76 -27.72
C LEU A 3 23.26 -31.20 -29.11
N MET A 4 23.95 -30.15 -29.57
CA MET A 4 23.78 -29.60 -30.91
C MET A 4 24.94 -29.97 -31.83
N LYS A 5 24.85 -31.15 -32.45
CA LYS A 5 25.36 -31.35 -33.81
C LYS A 5 24.30 -32.14 -34.58
N ASN A 6 23.70 -31.48 -35.56
CA ASN A 6 22.86 -32.04 -36.63
C ASN A 6 21.39 -32.39 -36.28
N ILE A 7 20.53 -31.36 -36.09
CA ILE A 7 19.12 -31.52 -36.49
C ILE A 7 19.10 -31.51 -38.02
N PRO A 8 18.57 -32.55 -38.69
CA PRO A 8 18.59 -32.61 -40.15
C PRO A 8 17.81 -31.47 -40.80
N THR A 9 18.34 -30.97 -41.92
CA THR A 9 17.70 -29.91 -42.73
C THR A 9 16.31 -30.31 -43.24
N SER A 10 15.95 -31.60 -43.22
CA SER A 10 14.64 -32.11 -43.62
C SER A 10 13.52 -31.78 -42.63
N ILE A 11 13.81 -31.73 -41.32
CA ILE A 11 12.80 -31.46 -40.27
C ILE A 11 12.91 -30.07 -39.64
N GLN A 12 14.06 -29.42 -39.78
CA GLN A 12 14.34 -28.10 -39.21
C GLN A 12 13.28 -27.03 -39.57
N PRO A 13 12.81 -26.87 -40.83
CA PRO A 13 11.81 -25.84 -41.15
C PRO A 13 10.50 -26.00 -40.38
N TYR A 14 10.08 -27.24 -40.11
CA TYR A 14 8.86 -27.52 -39.36
C TYR A 14 9.05 -27.22 -37.87
N LEU A 15 10.21 -27.59 -37.30
CA LEU A 15 10.54 -27.25 -35.92
C LEU A 15 10.62 -25.73 -35.71
N ASP A 16 11.12 -24.99 -36.69
CA ASP A 16 11.16 -23.52 -36.67
C ASP A 16 9.76 -22.90 -36.67
N GLU A 17 8.88 -23.39 -37.56
CA GLU A 17 7.48 -22.95 -37.64
C GLU A 17 6.74 -23.24 -36.32
N ILE A 18 6.93 -24.44 -35.74
CA ILE A 18 6.35 -24.81 -34.45
C ILE A 18 6.87 -23.90 -33.32
N ALA A 19 8.19 -23.71 -33.21
CA ALA A 19 8.79 -22.89 -32.16
C ALA A 19 8.34 -21.42 -32.27
N GLN A 20 8.25 -20.88 -33.49
CA GLN A 20 7.74 -19.53 -33.73
C GLN A 20 6.28 -19.39 -33.28
N CYS A 21 5.40 -20.31 -33.71
CA CYS A 21 3.99 -20.28 -33.31
C CYS A 21 3.83 -20.44 -31.79
N LEU A 22 4.64 -21.31 -31.18
CA LEU A 22 4.66 -21.54 -29.73
C LEU A 22 5.02 -20.27 -28.96
N TRP A 23 6.16 -19.63 -29.26
CA TRP A 23 6.60 -18.42 -28.55
C TRP A 23 5.75 -17.18 -28.86
N SER A 24 4.99 -17.20 -29.96
CA SER A 24 3.97 -16.20 -30.29
C SER A 24 2.62 -16.46 -29.60
N LYS A 25 2.50 -17.49 -28.75
CA LYS A 25 1.25 -17.95 -28.10
C LYS A 25 0.15 -18.29 -29.11
N ASN A 26 0.54 -18.87 -30.24
CA ASN A 26 -0.36 -19.33 -31.28
C ASN A 26 -0.22 -20.84 -31.57
N ALA A 27 0.27 -21.60 -30.60
CA ALA A 27 0.33 -23.06 -30.67
C ALA A 27 -0.45 -23.69 -29.52
N SER A 28 -1.14 -24.78 -29.85
CA SER A 28 -1.82 -25.66 -28.89
C SER A 28 -1.31 -27.07 -29.09
N ILE A 29 -1.41 -27.90 -28.05
CA ILE A 29 -0.91 -29.26 -28.07
C ILE A 29 -2.02 -30.25 -27.72
N MET A 30 -2.01 -31.40 -28.40
CA MET A 30 -2.85 -32.55 -28.10
C MET A 30 -1.97 -33.74 -27.70
N ILE A 31 -2.19 -34.25 -26.50
CA ILE A 31 -1.36 -35.27 -25.86
C ILE A 31 -2.14 -36.58 -25.77
N GLY A 32 -1.57 -37.66 -26.30
CA GLY A 32 -2.14 -39.01 -26.26
C GLY A 32 -1.47 -39.95 -25.26
N ALA A 33 -1.97 -41.19 -25.21
CA ALA A 33 -1.58 -42.19 -24.20
C ALA A 33 -0.11 -42.61 -24.31
N GLY A 34 0.51 -42.44 -25.48
CA GLY A 34 1.93 -42.69 -25.67
C GLY A 34 2.82 -41.73 -24.88
N PHE A 35 2.34 -40.54 -24.51
CA PHE A 35 3.10 -39.62 -23.66
C PHE A 35 3.14 -40.08 -22.20
N SER A 36 2.04 -40.66 -21.69
CA SER A 36 1.94 -41.20 -20.33
C SER A 36 2.94 -42.34 -20.07
N MET A 37 3.43 -43.02 -21.12
CA MET A 37 4.49 -44.03 -21.00
C MET A 37 5.84 -43.47 -20.55
N ASN A 38 6.05 -42.15 -20.63
CA ASN A 38 7.27 -41.48 -20.16
C ASN A 38 7.20 -41.14 -18.66
N ALA A 39 6.15 -41.54 -17.94
CA ALA A 39 6.00 -41.30 -16.51
C ALA A 39 6.93 -42.19 -15.68
N LYS A 40 7.27 -41.75 -14.46
CA LYS A 40 8.18 -42.47 -13.56
C LYS A 40 7.38 -43.38 -12.63
N ALA A 41 7.61 -44.69 -12.71
CA ALA A 41 7.06 -45.65 -11.76
C ALA A 41 7.53 -45.34 -10.33
N MET A 42 6.64 -45.45 -9.34
CA MET A 42 6.98 -45.20 -7.94
C MET A 42 7.64 -46.39 -7.24
N PHE A 43 7.53 -47.59 -7.81
CA PHE A 43 8.12 -48.84 -7.30
C PHE A 43 8.44 -49.80 -8.45
N GLU A 44 9.38 -50.72 -8.25
CA GLU A 44 9.95 -51.58 -9.32
C GLU A 44 8.93 -52.50 -10.02
N ASN A 45 7.86 -52.90 -9.31
CA ASN A 45 6.84 -53.83 -9.82
C ASN A 45 5.54 -53.13 -10.26
N ALA A 46 5.57 -51.83 -10.59
CA ALA A 46 4.40 -51.12 -11.07
C ALA A 46 3.86 -51.76 -12.37
N LYS A 47 2.53 -51.84 -12.51
CA LYS A 47 1.92 -52.28 -13.77
C LYS A 47 2.30 -51.31 -14.89
N HIS A 48 2.48 -51.79 -16.11
CA HIS A 48 2.76 -50.92 -17.25
C HIS A 48 1.46 -50.27 -17.76
N PHE A 49 1.54 -49.07 -18.34
CA PHE A 49 0.40 -48.47 -19.03
C PHE A 49 -0.01 -49.37 -20.22
N PRO A 50 -1.29 -49.74 -20.35
CA PRO A 50 -1.74 -50.65 -21.39
C PRO A 50 -1.82 -49.94 -22.74
N SER A 51 -1.53 -50.66 -23.81
CA SER A 51 -1.90 -50.23 -25.17
C SER A 51 -3.40 -50.39 -25.41
N TRP A 52 -3.91 -49.77 -26.49
CA TRP A 52 -5.29 -49.97 -26.94
C TRP A 52 -5.64 -51.45 -27.20
N GLN A 53 -4.68 -52.23 -27.68
CA GLN A 53 -4.84 -53.67 -27.92
C GLN A 53 -4.83 -54.46 -26.63
N ASP A 54 -4.04 -54.07 -25.64
CA ASP A 54 -4.04 -54.69 -24.30
C ASP A 54 -5.40 -54.51 -23.62
N LEU A 55 -5.98 -53.30 -23.69
CA LEU A 55 -7.34 -53.05 -23.21
C LEU A 55 -8.38 -53.88 -23.98
N GLY A 56 -8.25 -53.98 -25.30
CA GLY A 56 -9.09 -54.85 -26.13
C GLY A 56 -9.04 -56.32 -25.71
N ASN A 57 -7.85 -56.84 -25.39
CA ASN A 57 -7.67 -58.21 -24.89
C ASN A 57 -8.38 -58.41 -23.54
N VAL A 58 -8.31 -57.43 -22.65
CA VAL A 58 -9.01 -57.46 -21.35
C VAL A 58 -10.53 -57.44 -21.53
N PHE A 59 -11.06 -56.61 -22.44
CA PHE A 59 -12.48 -56.59 -22.75
C PHE A 59 -12.94 -57.91 -23.37
N TYR A 60 -12.14 -58.47 -24.28
CA TYR A 60 -12.40 -59.76 -24.89
C TYR A 60 -12.48 -60.88 -23.85
N GLU A 61 -11.47 -60.97 -22.97
CA GLU A 61 -11.45 -61.96 -21.88
C GLU A 61 -12.67 -61.80 -20.97
N LYS A 62 -13.07 -60.56 -20.68
CA LYS A 62 -14.26 -60.28 -19.86
C LYS A 62 -15.56 -60.75 -20.50
N VAL A 63 -15.73 -60.53 -21.81
CA VAL A 63 -16.97 -60.86 -22.54
C VAL A 63 -17.05 -62.33 -22.92
N ARG A 64 -15.92 -62.96 -23.26
CA ARG A 64 -15.86 -64.33 -23.79
C ARG A 64 -15.43 -65.36 -22.75
N GLY A 65 -14.82 -64.95 -21.64
CA GLY A 65 -14.39 -65.83 -20.55
C GLY A 65 -13.11 -66.63 -20.85
N GLU A 66 -12.43 -66.34 -21.97
CA GLU A 66 -11.20 -67.02 -22.39
C GLU A 66 -10.12 -66.01 -22.82
N LYS A 67 -8.86 -66.36 -22.55
CA LYS A 67 -7.70 -65.59 -23.00
C LYS A 67 -7.34 -65.97 -24.43
N ILE A 68 -6.91 -64.98 -25.22
CA ILE A 68 -6.50 -65.19 -26.60
C ILE A 68 -5.20 -66.01 -26.63
N ALA A 69 -5.23 -67.22 -27.18
CA ALA A 69 -4.05 -68.05 -27.42
C ALA A 69 -3.42 -67.71 -28.80
N HIS A 70 -2.17 -67.22 -28.78
CA HIS A 70 -1.28 -66.98 -29.94
C HIS A 70 -1.90 -66.47 -31.27
N SER A 71 -1.92 -65.14 -31.43
CA SER A 71 -1.35 -64.38 -32.56
C SER A 71 -1.62 -64.77 -34.03
N LYS A 72 -2.83 -65.15 -34.42
CA LYS A 72 -3.17 -65.17 -35.86
C LYS A 72 -4.39 -64.37 -36.33
N TYR A 73 -5.23 -63.84 -35.44
CA TYR A 73 -6.29 -62.88 -35.80
C TYR A 73 -6.69 -61.98 -34.61
N ASN A 74 -5.89 -60.97 -34.27
CA ASN A 74 -6.35 -59.87 -33.40
C ASN A 74 -6.87 -58.71 -34.27
N PHE A 75 -8.09 -58.88 -34.79
CA PHE A 75 -8.82 -57.86 -35.56
C PHE A 75 -10.08 -57.40 -34.83
N PHE A 76 -10.13 -57.51 -33.50
CA PHE A 76 -11.28 -57.01 -32.74
C PHE A 76 -11.11 -55.53 -32.45
N ASP A 77 -12.12 -54.75 -32.82
CA ASP A 77 -12.22 -53.33 -32.48
C ASP A 77 -12.44 -53.18 -30.97
N PRO A 78 -11.48 -52.58 -30.23
CA PRO A 78 -11.61 -52.38 -28.79
C PRO A 78 -12.85 -51.56 -28.38
N LEU A 79 -13.31 -50.63 -29.23
CA LEU A 79 -14.50 -49.82 -28.97
C LEU A 79 -15.77 -50.68 -28.95
N LYS A 80 -15.86 -51.61 -29.90
CA LYS A 80 -16.97 -52.55 -30.00
C LYS A 80 -16.96 -53.55 -28.83
N LEU A 81 -15.78 -54.06 -28.47
CA LEU A 81 -15.63 -54.93 -27.30
C LEU A 81 -16.01 -54.19 -26.00
N ALA A 82 -15.61 -52.93 -25.84
CA ALA A 82 -16.02 -52.11 -24.71
C ALA A 82 -17.55 -51.91 -24.67
N TYR A 83 -18.21 -51.71 -25.82
CA TYR A 83 -19.66 -51.65 -25.91
C TYR A 83 -20.34 -52.99 -25.55
N GLU A 84 -19.75 -54.12 -25.94
CA GLU A 84 -20.23 -55.45 -25.53
C GLU A 84 -20.07 -55.66 -24.01
N VAL A 85 -18.97 -55.19 -23.39
CA VAL A 85 -18.81 -55.19 -21.92
C VAL A 85 -19.90 -54.34 -21.26
N GLU A 86 -20.11 -53.12 -21.75
CA GLU A 86 -21.13 -52.20 -21.22
C GLU A 86 -22.55 -52.79 -21.35
N SER A 87 -22.86 -53.40 -22.50
CA SER A 87 -24.18 -54.00 -22.77
C SER A 87 -24.45 -55.24 -21.91
N ASN A 88 -23.44 -56.07 -21.67
CA ASN A 88 -23.59 -57.33 -20.93
C ASN A 88 -23.45 -57.16 -19.41
N PHE A 89 -22.63 -56.21 -18.94
CA PHE A 89 -22.27 -56.08 -17.52
C PHE A 89 -22.49 -54.68 -16.93
N GLY A 90 -22.89 -53.69 -17.74
CA GLY A 90 -23.15 -52.31 -17.33
C GLY A 90 -21.91 -51.41 -17.29
N ARG A 91 -22.13 -50.09 -17.37
CA ARG A 91 -21.07 -49.05 -17.32
C ARG A 91 -20.15 -49.14 -16.09
N PRO A 92 -20.63 -49.38 -14.85
CA PRO A 92 -19.74 -49.43 -13.69
C PRO A 92 -18.67 -50.53 -13.80
N VAL A 93 -18.98 -51.64 -14.46
CA VAL A 93 -18.01 -52.72 -14.70
C VAL A 93 -16.95 -52.30 -15.70
N LEU A 94 -17.35 -51.64 -16.80
CA LEU A 94 -16.43 -51.10 -17.80
C LEU A 94 -15.48 -50.05 -17.20
N ASP A 95 -16.01 -49.08 -16.44
CA ASP A 95 -15.21 -48.06 -15.77
C ASP A 95 -14.24 -48.66 -14.75
N ASN A 96 -14.66 -49.69 -14.01
CA ASN A 96 -13.79 -50.40 -13.07
C ASN A 96 -12.69 -51.19 -13.79
N ILE A 97 -12.98 -51.78 -14.96
CA ILE A 97 -11.95 -52.42 -15.79
C ILE A 97 -10.91 -51.39 -16.23
N LEU A 98 -11.31 -50.21 -16.68
CA LEU A 98 -10.38 -49.13 -17.04
C LEU A 98 -9.51 -48.70 -15.84
N ARG A 99 -10.12 -48.44 -14.68
CA ARG A 99 -9.39 -48.01 -13.45
C ARG A 99 -8.40 -49.06 -12.95
N ASN A 100 -8.71 -50.35 -13.07
CA ASN A 100 -7.83 -51.43 -12.58
C ASN A 100 -6.67 -51.77 -13.53
N ASN A 101 -6.80 -51.42 -14.80
CA ASN A 101 -5.80 -51.73 -15.83
C ASN A 101 -4.93 -50.53 -16.21
N ILE A 102 -5.35 -49.29 -15.91
CA ILE A 102 -4.57 -48.07 -16.14
C ILE A 102 -4.03 -47.56 -14.79
N PRO A 103 -2.73 -47.72 -14.51
CA PRO A 103 -2.17 -47.55 -13.16
C PRO A 103 -1.80 -46.08 -12.82
N ASP A 104 -2.75 -45.14 -12.88
CA ASP A 104 -2.47 -43.70 -12.66
C ASP A 104 -1.80 -43.41 -11.30
N SER A 105 -2.27 -44.06 -10.23
CA SER A 105 -1.74 -43.89 -8.87
C SER A 105 -0.36 -44.50 -8.64
N ASP A 106 0.13 -45.35 -9.54
CA ASP A 106 1.43 -46.05 -9.36
C ASP A 106 2.59 -45.25 -10.01
N TYR A 107 2.24 -44.20 -10.76
CA TYR A 107 3.19 -43.37 -11.48
C TYR A 107 3.14 -41.92 -10.98
N LYS A 108 4.28 -41.26 -11.09
CA LYS A 108 4.39 -39.80 -10.95
C LYS A 108 4.83 -39.18 -12.28
N PRO A 109 4.43 -37.93 -12.57
CA PRO A 109 4.92 -37.22 -13.76
C PRO A 109 6.45 -37.17 -13.75
N SER A 110 7.05 -37.36 -14.93
CA SER A 110 8.50 -37.21 -15.13
C SER A 110 8.86 -35.74 -15.42
N GLU A 111 10.16 -35.43 -15.42
CA GLU A 111 10.67 -34.10 -15.79
C GLU A 111 10.17 -33.67 -17.18
N LEU A 112 10.05 -34.61 -18.13
CA LEU A 112 9.47 -34.31 -19.45
C LEU A 112 8.05 -33.75 -19.41
N HIS A 113 7.22 -34.19 -18.46
CA HIS A 113 5.87 -33.64 -18.32
C HIS A 113 5.92 -32.19 -17.84
N GLN A 114 6.84 -31.90 -16.91
CA GLN A 114 7.04 -30.54 -16.38
C GLN A 114 7.64 -29.62 -17.45
N SER A 115 8.70 -30.06 -18.14
CA SER A 115 9.33 -29.31 -19.23
C SER A 115 8.36 -29.02 -20.36
N LEU A 116 7.55 -30.00 -20.78
CA LEU A 116 6.54 -29.79 -21.83
C LEU A 116 5.49 -28.74 -21.40
N LEU A 117 5.03 -28.76 -20.15
CA LEU A 117 4.07 -27.78 -19.63
C LEU A 117 4.70 -26.41 -19.29
N SER A 118 6.02 -26.33 -19.18
CA SER A 118 6.72 -25.05 -19.02
C SER A 118 6.69 -24.18 -20.29
N LEU A 119 6.54 -24.83 -21.46
CA LEU A 119 6.39 -24.17 -22.76
C LEU A 119 5.07 -23.38 -22.85
N PRO A 120 5.01 -22.29 -23.64
CA PRO A 120 3.91 -21.34 -23.65
C PRO A 120 2.68 -21.81 -24.47
N TRP A 121 2.18 -23.03 -24.25
CA TRP A 121 1.00 -23.54 -24.95
C TRP A 121 -0.26 -22.70 -24.65
N THR A 122 -1.06 -22.45 -25.68
CA THR A 122 -2.36 -21.76 -25.57
C THR A 122 -3.34 -22.65 -24.84
N ASP A 123 -3.51 -23.89 -25.33
CA ASP A 123 -4.28 -24.94 -24.66
C ASP A 123 -3.61 -26.31 -24.82
N VAL A 124 -3.82 -27.16 -23.82
CA VAL A 124 -3.37 -28.54 -23.79
C VAL A 124 -4.61 -29.43 -23.80
N PHE A 125 -4.82 -30.14 -24.91
CA PHE A 125 -5.90 -31.12 -25.05
C PHE A 125 -5.36 -32.52 -24.79
N THR A 126 -6.17 -33.38 -24.18
CA THR A 126 -5.80 -34.79 -24.06
C THR A 126 -7.02 -35.71 -24.04
N THR A 127 -6.84 -36.91 -24.60
CA THR A 127 -7.80 -38.03 -24.51
C THR A 127 -7.44 -39.01 -23.38
N ASN A 128 -6.39 -38.74 -22.61
CA ASN A 128 -5.90 -39.61 -21.54
C ASN A 128 -6.76 -39.48 -20.28
N TYR A 129 -7.00 -40.60 -19.59
CA TYR A 129 -7.79 -40.65 -18.35
C TYR A 129 -6.97 -40.38 -17.09
N ASP A 130 -5.65 -40.65 -17.13
CA ASP A 130 -4.70 -40.47 -16.02
C ASP A 130 -4.58 -38.99 -15.58
N THR A 131 -3.96 -38.71 -14.43
CA THR A 131 -3.85 -37.36 -13.85
C THR A 131 -2.43 -36.79 -13.94
N LEU A 132 -1.61 -37.29 -14.86
CA LEU A 132 -0.18 -36.96 -14.91
C LEU A 132 0.08 -35.50 -15.32
N LEU A 133 -0.69 -34.96 -16.26
CA LEU A 133 -0.53 -33.57 -16.72
C LEU A 133 -0.98 -32.57 -15.65
N GLU A 134 -2.05 -32.89 -14.94
CA GLU A 134 -2.60 -32.10 -13.84
C GLU A 134 -1.60 -32.03 -12.68
N ARG A 135 -1.07 -33.19 -12.27
CA ARG A 135 -0.03 -33.27 -11.22
C ARG A 135 1.29 -32.61 -11.65
N ALA A 136 1.63 -32.65 -12.94
CA ALA A 136 2.80 -31.95 -13.45
C ALA A 136 2.60 -30.42 -13.42
N ALA A 137 1.41 -29.93 -13.78
CA ALA A 137 1.08 -28.51 -13.77
C ALA A 137 1.18 -27.87 -12.37
N GLU A 138 0.88 -28.62 -11.30
CA GLU A 138 1.08 -28.16 -9.91
C GLU A 138 2.54 -27.84 -9.55
N SER A 139 3.49 -28.44 -10.28
CA SER A 139 4.93 -28.25 -10.05
C SER A 139 5.56 -27.16 -10.95
N VAL A 140 4.81 -26.62 -11.91
CA VAL A 140 5.28 -25.59 -12.85
C VAL A 140 4.84 -24.21 -12.33
N ASN A 141 5.78 -23.35 -11.96
CA ASN A 141 5.48 -22.03 -11.38
C ASN A 141 5.29 -20.94 -12.44
N GLU A 142 5.85 -21.14 -13.62
CA GLU A 142 5.85 -20.17 -14.72
C GLU A 142 4.48 -20.05 -15.41
N ARG A 143 3.59 -21.04 -15.23
CA ARG A 143 2.30 -21.15 -15.92
C ARG A 143 1.21 -21.73 -15.01
N ASN A 144 0.03 -21.11 -15.03
CA ASN A 144 -1.13 -21.56 -14.26
C ASN A 144 -2.18 -22.17 -15.19
N TYR A 145 -2.11 -23.48 -15.41
CA TYR A 145 -3.08 -24.20 -16.23
C TYR A 145 -4.38 -24.44 -15.47
N LYS A 146 -5.51 -24.07 -16.07
CA LYS A 146 -6.84 -24.44 -15.55
C LYS A 146 -7.26 -25.80 -16.08
N VAL A 147 -7.46 -26.77 -15.19
CA VAL A 147 -7.91 -28.12 -15.56
C VAL A 147 -9.42 -28.12 -15.79
N VAL A 148 -9.82 -28.51 -16.99
CA VAL A 148 -11.22 -28.62 -17.43
C VAL A 148 -11.55 -30.09 -17.65
N VAL A 149 -12.18 -30.70 -16.63
CA VAL A 149 -12.62 -32.11 -16.65
C VAL A 149 -14.05 -32.32 -17.13
N HIS A 150 -14.90 -31.29 -17.02
CA HIS A 150 -16.31 -31.31 -17.39
C HIS A 150 -16.64 -30.16 -18.33
N LYS A 151 -17.61 -30.38 -19.25
CA LYS A 151 -18.03 -29.35 -20.20
C LYS A 151 -18.57 -28.09 -19.53
N ASP A 152 -19.18 -28.22 -18.35
CA ASP A 152 -19.74 -27.09 -17.59
C ASP A 152 -18.65 -26.20 -16.97
N ASN A 153 -17.46 -26.75 -16.72
CA ASN A 153 -16.31 -26.01 -16.19
C ASN A 153 -15.71 -25.04 -17.22
N LEU A 154 -16.03 -25.22 -18.51
CA LEU A 154 -15.47 -24.42 -19.59
C LEU A 154 -15.84 -22.93 -19.46
N VAL A 155 -17.04 -22.62 -18.96
CA VAL A 155 -17.60 -21.26 -18.83
C VAL A 155 -16.77 -20.36 -17.90
N HIS A 156 -16.10 -20.95 -16.90
CA HIS A 156 -15.32 -20.23 -15.89
C HIS A 156 -13.80 -20.38 -16.09
N SER A 157 -13.38 -20.99 -17.20
CA SER A 157 -11.97 -21.28 -17.46
C SER A 157 -11.37 -20.29 -18.48
N THR A 158 -10.25 -19.65 -18.13
CA THR A 158 -9.47 -18.82 -19.07
C THR A 158 -8.20 -19.57 -19.51
N PRO A 159 -7.77 -19.45 -20.77
CA PRO A 159 -6.47 -19.96 -21.21
C PRO A 159 -5.30 -19.47 -20.32
N PRO A 160 -4.25 -20.29 -20.10
CA PRO A 160 -4.06 -21.61 -20.68
C PRO A 160 -4.80 -22.73 -19.93
N ARG A 161 -5.40 -23.69 -20.66
CA ARG A 161 -6.23 -24.77 -20.09
C ARG A 161 -5.62 -26.16 -20.35
N ILE A 162 -5.87 -27.11 -19.45
CA ILE A 162 -5.73 -28.55 -19.70
C ILE A 162 -7.14 -29.13 -19.85
N VAL A 163 -7.54 -29.48 -21.07
CA VAL A 163 -8.89 -29.94 -21.40
C VAL A 163 -8.91 -31.46 -21.58
N LYS A 164 -9.67 -32.14 -20.71
CA LYS A 164 -9.78 -33.61 -20.66
C LYS A 164 -10.98 -34.06 -21.50
N LEU A 165 -10.73 -34.39 -22.76
CA LEU A 165 -11.79 -34.62 -23.75
C LEU A 165 -12.59 -35.90 -23.47
N HIS A 166 -11.93 -36.96 -23.01
CA HIS A 166 -12.55 -38.29 -22.82
C HIS A 166 -12.86 -38.63 -21.34
N GLY A 167 -12.80 -37.63 -20.46
CA GLY A 167 -12.99 -37.78 -19.02
C GLY A 167 -11.67 -37.95 -18.25
N CYS A 168 -11.79 -38.14 -16.94
CA CYS A 168 -10.65 -38.17 -16.02
C CYS A 168 -10.98 -39.00 -14.78
N PHE A 169 -10.02 -39.79 -14.27
CA PHE A 169 -10.24 -40.64 -13.11
C PHE A 169 -10.60 -39.90 -11.83
N SER A 170 -10.12 -38.67 -11.63
CA SER A 170 -10.31 -37.90 -10.39
C SER A 170 -11.73 -37.36 -10.21
N ALA A 171 -12.44 -37.04 -11.31
CA ALA A 171 -13.65 -36.23 -11.19
C ALA A 171 -14.67 -36.35 -12.33
N SER A 172 -14.40 -37.04 -13.47
CA SER A 172 -15.32 -37.05 -14.62
C SER A 172 -15.71 -38.45 -15.09
N THR A 173 -17.00 -38.78 -14.94
CA THR A 173 -17.66 -39.94 -15.55
C THR A 173 -18.84 -39.49 -16.42
N PRO A 174 -19.18 -40.21 -17.50
CA PRO A 174 -18.57 -41.46 -17.96
C PRO A 174 -17.24 -41.27 -18.71
N LEU A 175 -16.37 -42.29 -18.68
CA LEU A 175 -15.15 -42.35 -19.48
C LEU A 175 -15.50 -42.79 -20.92
N ILE A 176 -14.97 -42.09 -21.92
CA ILE A 176 -15.33 -42.27 -23.33
C ILE A 176 -14.50 -43.37 -23.97
N ILE A 177 -15.06 -44.58 -24.07
CA ILE A 177 -14.33 -45.75 -24.60
C ILE A 177 -15.20 -46.65 -25.48
N SER A 178 -16.52 -46.71 -25.29
CA SER A 178 -17.38 -47.63 -26.05
C SER A 178 -17.78 -47.07 -27.41
N GLU A 179 -18.11 -47.94 -28.36
CA GLU A 179 -18.59 -47.53 -29.70
C GLU A 179 -19.77 -46.52 -29.61
N GLU A 180 -20.69 -46.73 -28.66
CA GLU A 180 -21.82 -45.84 -28.41
C GLU A 180 -21.41 -44.48 -27.81
N ASP A 181 -20.33 -44.43 -27.02
CA ASP A 181 -19.76 -43.17 -26.54
C ASP A 181 -19.27 -42.32 -27.70
N TYR A 182 -18.43 -42.89 -28.59
CA TYR A 182 -17.91 -42.19 -29.76
C TYR A 182 -19.00 -41.80 -30.76
N ARG A 183 -20.09 -42.57 -30.85
CA ARG A 183 -21.25 -42.25 -31.68
C ARG A 183 -22.01 -41.04 -31.14
N THR A 184 -22.23 -40.97 -29.82
CA THR A 184 -23.00 -39.89 -29.18
C THR A 184 -22.16 -38.69 -28.73
N TYR A 185 -20.82 -38.79 -28.76
CA TYR A 185 -19.88 -37.77 -28.29
C TYR A 185 -20.12 -36.38 -28.89
N PRO A 186 -20.26 -36.21 -30.22
CA PRO A 186 -20.45 -34.87 -30.80
C PRO A 186 -21.70 -34.14 -30.32
N GLN A 187 -22.75 -34.88 -29.94
CA GLN A 187 -24.00 -34.31 -29.43
C GLN A 187 -23.94 -34.05 -27.92
N LYS A 188 -23.41 -35.01 -27.14
CA LYS A 188 -23.36 -34.91 -25.67
C LYS A 188 -22.29 -33.93 -25.15
N TYR A 189 -21.17 -33.80 -25.88
CA TYR A 189 -20.01 -32.99 -25.52
C TYR A 189 -19.74 -31.89 -26.56
N ALA A 190 -20.79 -31.34 -27.17
CA ALA A 190 -20.69 -30.27 -28.17
C ALA A 190 -19.80 -29.08 -27.75
N PRO A 191 -19.78 -28.61 -26.48
CA PRO A 191 -18.86 -27.55 -26.07
C PRO A 191 -17.37 -27.90 -26.22
N PHE A 192 -16.98 -29.13 -25.92
CA PHE A 192 -15.61 -29.60 -26.12
C PHE A 192 -15.27 -29.72 -27.60
N VAL A 193 -16.20 -30.25 -28.41
CA VAL A 193 -16.03 -30.30 -29.87
C VAL A 193 -15.81 -28.91 -30.45
N ASN A 194 -16.65 -27.94 -30.08
CA ASN A 194 -16.53 -26.56 -30.55
C ASN A 194 -15.21 -25.93 -30.12
N THR A 195 -14.76 -26.20 -28.89
CA THR A 195 -13.48 -25.68 -28.37
C THR A 195 -12.29 -26.22 -29.17
N VAL A 196 -12.26 -27.53 -29.44
CA VAL A 196 -11.20 -28.14 -30.24
C VAL A 196 -11.24 -27.64 -31.68
N GLN A 197 -12.43 -27.53 -32.28
CA GLN A 197 -12.60 -26.98 -33.62
C GLN A 197 -12.14 -25.52 -33.70
N GLN A 198 -12.50 -24.68 -32.73
CA GLN A 198 -12.04 -23.30 -32.65
C GLN A 198 -10.52 -23.22 -32.51
N THR A 199 -9.94 -24.04 -31.64
CA THR A 199 -8.48 -24.08 -31.45
C THR A 199 -7.76 -24.53 -32.72
N LEU A 200 -8.32 -25.51 -33.43
CA LEU A 200 -7.79 -25.93 -34.73
C LEU A 200 -7.81 -24.78 -35.75
N LEU A 201 -8.84 -23.92 -35.74
CA LEU A 201 -8.95 -22.76 -36.63
C LEU A 201 -7.99 -21.62 -36.27
N GLU A 202 -7.78 -21.37 -34.98
CA GLU A 202 -7.04 -20.21 -34.46
C GLU A 202 -5.54 -20.50 -34.31
N ASN A 203 -5.17 -21.73 -33.95
CA ASN A 203 -3.81 -22.08 -33.53
C ASN A 203 -3.20 -23.20 -34.39
N THR A 204 -1.87 -23.26 -34.40
CA THR A 204 -1.14 -24.44 -34.87
C THR A 204 -1.28 -25.57 -33.85
N LEU A 205 -1.81 -26.73 -34.27
CA LEU A 205 -1.97 -27.89 -33.39
C LEU A 205 -0.78 -28.85 -33.51
N CYS A 206 -0.16 -29.15 -32.36
CA CYS A 206 0.90 -30.15 -32.24
C CYS A 206 0.35 -31.43 -31.59
N LEU A 207 0.71 -32.60 -32.09
CA LEU A 207 0.31 -33.91 -31.57
C LEU A 207 1.55 -34.63 -31.00
N ILE A 208 1.51 -35.05 -29.73
CA ILE A 208 2.59 -35.80 -29.08
C ILE A 208 2.03 -37.03 -28.36
N GLY A 209 2.69 -38.19 -28.55
CA GLY A 209 2.23 -39.45 -27.96
C GLY A 209 0.84 -39.88 -28.44
N PHE A 210 0.40 -39.35 -29.58
CA PHE A 210 -0.94 -39.49 -30.14
C PHE A 210 -0.82 -40.13 -31.53
N SER A 211 -1.54 -41.21 -31.78
CA SER A 211 -1.46 -41.99 -33.03
C SER A 211 -2.18 -41.35 -34.22
N GLY A 212 -3.03 -40.34 -33.97
CA GLY A 212 -3.77 -39.63 -35.03
C GLY A 212 -4.97 -40.41 -35.60
N ASP A 213 -5.27 -41.59 -35.06
CA ASP A 213 -6.33 -42.51 -35.51
C ASP A 213 -7.58 -42.48 -34.62
N ASP A 214 -7.61 -41.61 -33.60
CA ASP A 214 -8.77 -41.45 -32.73
C ASP A 214 -10.02 -41.04 -33.55
N PRO A 215 -11.15 -41.77 -33.43
CA PRO A 215 -12.32 -41.50 -34.26
C PRO A 215 -12.95 -40.11 -34.07
N ASN A 216 -12.85 -39.52 -32.87
CA ASN A 216 -13.34 -38.15 -32.64
C ASN A 216 -12.41 -37.13 -33.30
N PHE A 217 -11.10 -37.31 -33.15
CA PHE A 217 -10.10 -36.48 -33.83
C PHE A 217 -10.26 -36.52 -35.36
N LEU A 218 -10.39 -37.71 -35.95
CA LEU A 218 -10.61 -37.89 -37.39
C LEU A 218 -11.90 -37.21 -37.88
N LYS A 219 -12.97 -37.21 -37.08
CA LYS A 219 -14.21 -36.49 -37.39
C LYS A 219 -14.00 -34.98 -37.36
N TRP A 220 -13.24 -34.44 -36.40
CA TRP A 220 -12.98 -33.01 -36.30
C TRP A 220 -12.15 -32.50 -37.49
N ILE A 221 -11.07 -33.18 -37.84
CA ILE A 221 -10.23 -32.82 -39.00
C ILE A 221 -10.99 -32.99 -40.32
N GLY A 222 -11.80 -34.05 -40.45
CA GLY A 222 -12.67 -34.26 -41.61
C GLY A 222 -13.65 -33.11 -41.78
N TRP A 223 -14.32 -32.72 -40.70
CA TRP A 223 -15.23 -31.57 -40.71
C TRP A 223 -14.52 -30.27 -41.12
N ILE A 224 -13.31 -29.99 -40.59
CA ILE A 224 -12.56 -28.78 -40.98
C ILE A 224 -12.21 -28.79 -42.46
N ARG A 225 -11.72 -29.93 -42.97
CA ARG A 225 -11.38 -30.08 -44.38
C ARG A 225 -12.60 -29.89 -45.29
N ASP A 226 -13.72 -30.47 -44.92
CA ASP A 226 -14.95 -30.42 -45.70
C ASP A 226 -15.57 -29.01 -45.72
N ASN A 227 -15.34 -28.18 -44.70
CA ASN A 227 -15.88 -26.81 -44.62
C ASN A 227 -14.91 -25.72 -45.12
N LEU A 228 -13.59 -25.87 -44.97
CA LEU A 228 -12.60 -24.86 -45.38
C LEU A 228 -11.89 -25.18 -46.71
N GLY A 229 -11.94 -26.44 -47.14
CA GLY A 229 -11.20 -26.96 -48.28
C GLY A 229 -9.74 -27.31 -47.94
N THR A 230 -9.15 -28.23 -48.71
CA THR A 230 -7.83 -28.82 -48.44
C THR A 230 -6.68 -27.79 -48.42
N GLN A 231 -6.82 -26.65 -49.09
CA GLN A 231 -5.78 -25.61 -49.16
C GLN A 231 -5.84 -24.61 -48.00
N ASN A 232 -6.99 -24.45 -47.35
CA ASN A 232 -7.18 -23.48 -46.25
C ASN A 232 -7.25 -24.16 -44.88
N ALA A 233 -7.17 -25.49 -44.84
CA ALA A 233 -7.10 -26.22 -43.58
C ALA A 233 -5.78 -25.88 -42.85
N PRO A 234 -5.83 -25.60 -41.55
CA PRO A 234 -4.64 -25.30 -40.74
C PRO A 234 -3.69 -26.51 -40.69
N LYS A 235 -2.39 -26.24 -40.55
CA LYS A 235 -1.38 -27.31 -40.45
C LYS A 235 -1.40 -27.95 -39.07
N ILE A 236 -1.33 -29.27 -39.05
CA ILE A 236 -1.19 -30.07 -37.83
C ILE A 236 0.17 -30.76 -37.87
N TYR A 237 0.90 -30.76 -36.75
CA TYR A 237 2.20 -31.41 -36.66
C TYR A 237 2.14 -32.64 -35.77
N LEU A 238 2.52 -33.80 -36.28
CA LEU A 238 2.69 -35.01 -35.49
C LEU A 238 4.17 -35.17 -35.14
N ILE A 239 4.52 -35.08 -33.85
CA ILE A 239 5.92 -35.04 -33.38
C ILE A 239 6.25 -36.27 -32.53
N GLY A 240 7.37 -36.92 -32.82
CA GLY A 240 7.91 -38.02 -32.02
C GLY A 240 8.86 -38.91 -32.84
N VAL A 241 9.21 -40.07 -32.29
CA VAL A 241 9.87 -41.16 -33.04
C VAL A 241 8.77 -41.96 -33.73
N LEU A 242 8.57 -41.75 -35.03
CA LEU A 242 7.32 -42.16 -35.70
C LEU A 242 7.42 -43.51 -36.43
N ASN A 243 8.58 -43.85 -37.03
CA ASN A 243 8.80 -45.13 -37.72
C ASN A 243 7.67 -45.49 -38.72
N LEU A 244 7.08 -44.50 -39.39
CA LEU A 244 5.92 -44.69 -40.27
C LEU A 244 6.36 -45.25 -41.62
N SER A 245 5.53 -46.14 -42.19
CA SER A 245 5.68 -46.53 -43.60
C SER A 245 5.27 -45.37 -44.52
N THR A 246 5.82 -45.33 -45.74
CA THR A 246 5.47 -44.33 -46.76
C THR A 246 3.97 -44.24 -47.04
N SER A 247 3.25 -45.36 -46.91
CA SER A 247 1.79 -45.41 -47.05
C SER A 247 1.05 -44.70 -45.92
N GLN A 248 1.53 -44.84 -44.67
CA GLN A 248 0.95 -44.16 -43.50
C GLN A 248 1.21 -42.65 -43.54
N GLU A 249 2.43 -42.24 -43.89
CA GLU A 249 2.77 -40.82 -44.07
C GLU A 249 1.88 -40.14 -45.12
N LYS A 250 1.68 -40.80 -46.27
CA LYS A 250 0.78 -40.30 -47.32
C LYS A 250 -0.67 -40.21 -46.85
N ALA A 251 -1.14 -41.12 -46.00
CA ALA A 251 -2.49 -41.08 -45.46
C ALA A 251 -2.68 -39.89 -44.50
N LEU A 252 -1.71 -39.63 -43.61
CA LEU A 252 -1.73 -38.48 -42.71
C LEU A 252 -1.64 -37.14 -43.48
N ALA A 253 -0.84 -37.10 -44.54
CA ALA A 253 -0.75 -35.92 -45.41
C ALA A 253 -2.10 -35.54 -46.08
N GLN A 254 -3.00 -36.50 -46.33
CA GLN A 254 -4.35 -36.21 -46.85
C GLN A 254 -5.23 -35.42 -45.87
N TYR A 255 -4.87 -35.42 -44.59
CA TYR A 255 -5.52 -34.65 -43.53
C TYR A 255 -4.70 -33.41 -43.13
N ASN A 256 -3.71 -33.01 -43.94
CA ASN A 256 -2.81 -31.89 -43.66
C ASN A 256 -2.00 -32.06 -42.36
N ILE A 257 -1.75 -33.31 -41.97
CA ILE A 257 -0.89 -33.67 -40.83
C ILE A 257 0.55 -33.86 -41.35
N THR A 258 1.45 -32.98 -40.91
CA THR A 258 2.87 -33.02 -41.22
C THR A 258 3.60 -33.84 -40.16
N CYS A 259 4.25 -34.91 -40.57
CA CYS A 259 5.02 -35.78 -39.67
C CYS A 259 6.42 -35.19 -39.43
N VAL A 260 6.75 -34.92 -38.17
CA VAL A 260 8.07 -34.48 -37.70
C VAL A 260 8.70 -35.64 -36.95
N ASP A 261 9.35 -36.53 -37.71
CA ASP A 261 10.02 -37.70 -37.13
C ASP A 261 11.35 -37.28 -36.51
N MET A 262 11.45 -37.42 -35.19
CA MET A 262 12.64 -37.06 -34.40
C MET A 262 13.71 -38.16 -34.43
N SER A 263 13.42 -39.36 -34.94
CA SER A 263 14.38 -40.48 -35.07
C SER A 263 15.55 -40.18 -36.01
N VAL A 264 15.38 -39.18 -36.88
CA VAL A 264 16.43 -38.72 -37.80
C VAL A 264 17.52 -37.88 -37.12
N CYS A 265 17.31 -37.45 -35.87
CA CYS A 265 18.31 -36.71 -35.11
C CYS A 265 19.40 -37.67 -34.61
N GLU A 266 20.69 -37.34 -34.80
CA GLU A 266 21.82 -38.23 -34.47
C GLU A 266 21.85 -38.66 -32.99
N SER A 267 21.28 -37.85 -32.08
CA SER A 267 21.20 -38.11 -30.64
C SER A 267 19.97 -38.92 -30.21
N VAL A 268 19.07 -39.29 -31.12
CA VAL A 268 17.81 -39.99 -30.83
C VAL A 268 17.85 -41.37 -31.48
N GLY A 269 17.80 -42.44 -30.68
CA GLY A 269 17.73 -43.80 -31.22
C GLY A 269 16.39 -44.10 -31.90
N GLU A 270 16.36 -45.04 -32.86
CA GLU A 270 15.16 -45.42 -33.64
C GLU A 270 13.94 -45.87 -32.80
N LYS A 271 14.13 -46.17 -31.51
CA LYS A 271 13.06 -46.58 -30.57
C LYS A 271 13.05 -45.76 -29.27
N ASP A 272 13.81 -44.68 -29.22
CA ASP A 272 13.96 -43.85 -28.02
C ASP A 272 12.98 -42.66 -28.05
N HIS A 273 11.70 -42.96 -27.81
CA HIS A 273 10.64 -41.95 -27.79
C HIS A 273 10.89 -40.86 -26.74
N GLN A 274 11.50 -41.22 -25.61
CA GLN A 274 11.80 -40.29 -24.53
C GLN A 274 12.84 -39.25 -24.99
N ALA A 275 13.95 -39.70 -25.58
CA ALA A 275 14.99 -38.81 -26.12
C ALA A 275 14.46 -37.94 -27.28
N GLY A 276 13.60 -38.49 -28.14
CA GLY A 276 13.01 -37.74 -29.25
C GLY A 276 12.14 -36.57 -28.79
N ILE A 277 11.31 -36.77 -27.76
CA ILE A 277 10.49 -35.70 -27.20
C ILE A 277 11.33 -34.70 -26.41
N ALA A 278 12.34 -35.17 -25.66
CA ALA A 278 13.30 -34.29 -24.99
C ALA A 278 13.97 -33.35 -25.99
N ALA A 279 14.48 -33.88 -27.10
CA ALA A 279 15.12 -33.10 -28.16
C ALA A 279 14.18 -32.04 -28.77
N PHE A 280 12.89 -32.36 -28.93
CA PHE A 280 11.90 -31.39 -29.39
C PHE A 280 11.66 -30.25 -28.39
N ILE A 281 11.51 -30.58 -27.10
CA ILE A 281 11.31 -29.58 -26.05
C ILE A 281 12.55 -28.68 -25.94
N ASP A 282 13.74 -29.28 -25.88
CA ASP A 282 15.01 -28.57 -25.81
C ASP A 282 15.18 -27.61 -27.01
N TYR A 283 14.80 -28.04 -28.22
CA TYR A 283 14.84 -27.18 -29.41
C TYR A 283 13.92 -25.97 -29.28
N CYS A 284 12.67 -26.20 -28.85
CA CYS A 284 11.71 -25.14 -28.61
C CYS A 284 12.21 -24.16 -27.54
N GLU A 285 12.77 -24.67 -26.43
CA GLU A 285 13.33 -23.83 -25.35
C GLU A 285 14.52 -22.99 -25.82
N GLN A 286 15.44 -23.55 -26.62
CA GLN A 286 16.57 -22.80 -27.17
C GLN A 286 16.12 -21.68 -28.12
N ARG A 287 15.01 -21.88 -28.82
CA ARG A 287 14.37 -20.85 -29.65
C ARG A 287 13.68 -19.76 -28.84
N LYS A 288 13.52 -19.91 -27.53
CA LYS A 288 12.92 -18.89 -26.66
C LYS A 288 13.54 -17.53 -26.89
N GLU A 289 14.84 -17.37 -26.76
CA GLU A 289 15.48 -16.06 -26.91
C GLU A 289 15.37 -15.55 -28.36
N ALA A 290 15.60 -16.39 -29.37
CA ALA A 290 15.50 -15.97 -30.76
C ALA A 290 14.08 -15.53 -31.17
N GLU A 291 13.05 -16.18 -30.64
CA GLU A 291 11.65 -15.89 -30.98
C GLU A 291 11.00 -14.87 -30.03
N THR A 292 11.46 -14.76 -28.77
CA THR A 292 11.01 -13.72 -27.82
C THR A 292 11.83 -12.42 -27.91
N GLN A 293 13.06 -12.46 -28.45
CA GLN A 293 13.88 -11.29 -28.80
C GLN A 293 13.79 -10.93 -30.29
N LYS A 294 12.64 -11.14 -30.94
CA LYS A 294 12.35 -10.38 -32.17
C LYS A 294 12.15 -8.92 -31.79
N GLY A 295 13.26 -8.17 -31.71
CA GLY A 295 13.22 -6.74 -31.45
C GLY A 295 14.57 -6.10 -31.18
N TRP A 296 15.25 -6.46 -30.08
CA TRP A 296 16.44 -5.72 -29.63
C TRP A 296 17.48 -6.62 -28.94
N LYS A 297 18.67 -6.75 -29.53
CA LYS A 297 19.76 -7.59 -29.02
C LYS A 297 20.75 -6.74 -28.24
N LEU A 298 20.93 -7.07 -26.96
CA LEU A 298 21.92 -6.46 -26.06
C LEU A 298 23.10 -7.41 -25.87
N SER A 299 24.31 -6.92 -26.12
CA SER A 299 25.59 -7.60 -25.93
C SER A 299 25.96 -7.65 -24.45
N ASN A 300 26.59 -8.75 -24.04
CA ASN A 300 27.17 -8.90 -22.70
C ASN A 300 28.67 -8.52 -22.67
N GLU A 301 29.20 -7.96 -23.75
CA GLU A 301 30.55 -7.41 -23.83
C GLU A 301 30.63 -6.06 -23.10
N LEU A 302 31.81 -5.74 -22.55
CA LEU A 302 32.09 -4.47 -21.87
C LEU A 302 31.06 -4.08 -20.79
N THR A 303 30.53 -5.06 -20.06
CA THR A 303 29.50 -4.83 -19.01
C THR A 303 30.05 -4.30 -17.69
N HIS A 304 31.37 -4.40 -17.49
CA HIS A 304 32.07 -3.98 -16.28
C HIS A 304 33.11 -2.91 -16.60
N SER A 305 33.12 -1.84 -15.81
CA SER A 305 34.04 -0.70 -15.97
C SER A 305 35.33 -0.89 -15.16
N ARG A 306 36.50 -0.63 -15.76
CA ARG A 306 37.79 -0.65 -15.04
C ARG A 306 38.07 0.59 -14.19
N PHE A 307 37.30 1.67 -14.37
CA PHE A 307 37.54 2.96 -13.71
C PHE A 307 37.38 2.87 -12.18
N SER A 308 36.40 2.10 -11.69
CA SER A 308 36.24 1.84 -10.24
C SER A 308 37.11 0.71 -9.67
N SER A 309 38.06 0.16 -10.44
CA SER A 309 38.92 -0.94 -10.01
C SER A 309 40.17 -0.45 -9.27
N THR A 310 40.92 -1.37 -8.64
CA THR A 310 42.19 -1.05 -7.96
C THR A 310 43.30 -0.60 -8.92
N ASN A 311 43.14 -0.86 -10.22
CA ASN A 311 44.05 -0.43 -11.30
C ASN A 311 43.23 0.28 -12.40
N PRO A 312 42.90 1.56 -12.24
CA PRO A 312 42.19 2.32 -13.26
C PRO A 312 43.02 2.45 -14.55
N PRO A 313 42.37 2.56 -15.72
CA PRO A 313 43.07 2.70 -17.00
C PRO A 313 43.88 4.00 -17.07
N GLN A 314 45.04 3.95 -17.71
CA GLN A 314 45.81 5.15 -18.07
C GLN A 314 45.13 5.90 -19.23
N GLU A 315 45.45 7.18 -19.46
CA GLU A 315 44.78 8.07 -20.43
C GLU A 315 44.52 7.43 -21.81
N ASN A 316 45.56 6.88 -22.47
CA ASN A 316 45.40 6.22 -23.76
C ASN A 316 44.51 4.95 -23.70
N GLU A 317 44.59 4.17 -22.61
CA GLU A 317 43.75 2.98 -22.42
C GLU A 317 42.29 3.37 -22.15
N ALA A 318 42.07 4.48 -21.45
CA ALA A 318 40.75 5.01 -21.12
C ALA A 318 40.01 5.48 -22.38
N GLU A 319 40.70 6.22 -23.27
CA GLU A 319 40.10 6.67 -24.53
C GLU A 319 39.76 5.49 -25.47
N GLU A 320 40.63 4.48 -25.54
CA GLU A 320 40.40 3.28 -26.36
C GLU A 320 39.21 2.45 -25.84
N GLU A 321 39.17 2.21 -24.53
CA GLU A 321 38.09 1.45 -23.88
C GLU A 321 36.72 2.14 -24.04
N ILE A 322 36.65 3.46 -23.88
CA ILE A 322 35.40 4.23 -24.09
C ILE A 322 35.00 4.22 -25.58
N SER A 323 35.94 4.32 -26.51
CA SER A 323 35.64 4.29 -27.95
C SER A 323 35.06 2.95 -28.41
N GLN A 324 35.58 1.84 -27.89
CA GLN A 324 35.01 0.50 -28.14
C GLN A 324 33.60 0.37 -27.55
N LEU A 325 33.41 0.87 -26.32
CA LEU A 325 32.11 0.88 -25.65
C LEU A 325 31.07 1.70 -26.43
N LEU A 326 31.45 2.90 -26.89
CA LEU A 326 30.58 3.78 -27.68
C LEU A 326 30.14 3.10 -28.97
N SER A 327 31.05 2.44 -29.67
CA SER A 327 30.73 1.71 -30.90
C SER A 327 29.72 0.60 -30.63
N LEU A 328 29.83 -0.09 -29.48
CA LEU A 328 28.85 -1.10 -29.07
C LEU A 328 27.49 -0.47 -28.72
N TRP A 329 27.48 0.56 -27.88
CA TRP A 329 26.25 1.21 -27.41
C TRP A 329 25.49 1.90 -28.53
N GLU A 330 26.18 2.53 -29.49
CA GLU A 330 25.56 3.13 -30.67
C GLU A 330 24.85 2.08 -31.52
N ASN A 331 25.48 0.92 -31.77
CA ASN A 331 24.86 -0.18 -32.52
C ASN A 331 23.62 -0.73 -31.81
N GLU A 332 23.67 -0.86 -30.47
CA GLU A 332 22.51 -1.23 -29.67
C GLU A 332 21.40 -0.17 -29.78
N ARG A 333 21.71 1.11 -29.63
CA ARG A 333 20.72 2.21 -29.77
C ARG A 333 20.07 2.23 -31.15
N LEU A 334 20.85 2.09 -32.23
CA LEU A 334 20.34 2.10 -33.61
C LEU A 334 19.47 0.88 -33.92
N SER A 335 19.68 -0.24 -33.23
CA SER A 335 18.84 -1.44 -33.35
C SER A 335 17.59 -1.42 -32.46
N TYR A 336 17.38 -0.37 -31.66
CA TYR A 336 16.21 -0.24 -30.80
C TYR A 336 14.91 -0.11 -31.63
N PRO A 337 13.90 -0.97 -31.43
CA PRO A 337 12.61 -0.93 -32.12
C PRO A 337 11.73 0.30 -31.86
N ASN A 338 12.19 1.28 -31.07
CA ASN A 338 11.46 2.48 -30.69
C ASN A 338 10.19 2.25 -29.86
N TRP A 339 10.19 1.26 -28.96
CA TRP A 339 9.16 1.23 -27.91
C TRP A 339 9.10 2.57 -27.16
N LEU A 340 7.91 2.99 -26.72
CA LEU A 340 7.80 4.14 -25.83
C LEU A 340 8.50 3.84 -24.50
N VAL A 341 8.26 2.64 -23.96
CA VAL A 341 8.98 2.05 -22.83
C VAL A 341 9.45 0.65 -23.21
N ALA A 342 10.72 0.36 -22.99
CA ALA A 342 11.28 -0.96 -23.24
C ALA A 342 10.68 -2.01 -22.28
N PRO A 343 10.40 -3.24 -22.76
CA PRO A 343 9.90 -4.33 -21.92
C PRO A 343 10.75 -4.56 -20.67
N ASN A 344 10.11 -4.88 -19.54
CA ASN A 344 10.76 -5.00 -18.23
C ASN A 344 12.10 -5.77 -18.23
N GLU A 345 12.14 -6.96 -18.84
CA GLU A 345 13.35 -7.80 -18.86
C GLU A 345 14.50 -7.15 -19.62
N LEU A 346 14.24 -6.59 -20.81
CA LEU A 346 15.24 -5.91 -21.63
C LEU A 346 15.74 -4.63 -20.94
N ARG A 347 14.81 -3.90 -20.32
CA ARG A 347 15.10 -2.68 -19.57
C ARG A 347 16.02 -2.92 -18.37
N ARG A 348 15.78 -4.01 -17.63
CA ARG A 348 16.63 -4.44 -16.51
C ARG A 348 18.00 -4.92 -16.99
N LYS A 349 18.03 -5.71 -18.06
CA LYS A 349 19.27 -6.17 -18.70
C LYS A 349 20.13 -4.99 -19.15
N LEU A 350 19.52 -3.99 -19.79
CA LEU A 350 20.20 -2.76 -20.21
C LEU A 350 20.89 -2.05 -19.04
N TRP A 351 20.20 -1.88 -17.90
CA TRP A 351 20.81 -1.25 -16.73
C TRP A 351 21.96 -2.06 -16.15
N ILE A 352 21.80 -3.38 -16.06
CA ILE A 352 22.87 -4.28 -15.57
C ILE A 352 24.14 -4.10 -16.42
N TYR A 353 24.00 -3.89 -17.73
CA TYR A 353 25.12 -3.69 -18.65
C TYR A 353 25.65 -2.25 -18.70
N THR A 354 25.03 -1.33 -17.97
CA THR A 354 25.34 0.11 -18.02
C THR A 354 25.87 0.63 -16.68
N ARG A 355 25.33 0.14 -15.55
CA ARG A 355 25.49 0.75 -14.22
C ARG A 355 26.94 0.94 -13.75
N ASP A 356 27.84 0.00 -14.08
CA ASP A 356 29.24 0.06 -13.64
C ASP A 356 29.99 1.23 -14.30
N TRP A 357 29.52 1.69 -15.47
CA TRP A 357 30.07 2.84 -16.20
C TRP A 357 29.70 4.20 -15.61
N SER A 358 28.78 4.25 -14.64
CA SER A 358 28.50 5.48 -13.88
C SER A 358 29.74 6.05 -13.18
N SER A 359 30.73 5.18 -12.90
CA SER A 359 32.02 5.57 -12.31
C SER A 359 32.80 6.58 -13.16
N VAL A 360 32.63 6.59 -14.49
CA VAL A 360 33.25 7.57 -15.39
C VAL A 360 32.79 9.00 -15.05
N LEU A 361 31.50 9.18 -14.73
CA LEU A 361 30.96 10.49 -14.37
C LEU A 361 31.45 10.97 -13.01
N VAL A 362 31.71 10.06 -12.08
CA VAL A 362 32.11 10.40 -10.71
C VAL A 362 33.62 10.64 -10.59
N GLN A 363 34.43 9.87 -11.31
CA GLN A 363 35.89 9.96 -11.24
C GLN A 363 36.49 11.02 -12.16
N ASN A 364 35.74 11.47 -13.17
CA ASN A 364 36.16 12.44 -14.18
C ASN A 364 37.54 12.10 -14.78
N PRO A 365 37.66 10.95 -15.48
CA PRO A 365 38.92 10.51 -16.05
C PRO A 365 39.45 11.50 -17.10
N PRO A 366 40.77 11.52 -17.36
CA PRO A 366 41.39 12.43 -18.31
C PRO A 366 41.08 11.99 -19.74
N ILE A 367 39.88 12.27 -20.23
CA ILE A 367 39.46 12.01 -21.61
C ILE A 367 39.07 13.32 -22.29
N SER A 368 39.17 13.37 -23.61
CA SER A 368 38.76 14.58 -24.35
C SER A 368 37.28 14.93 -24.16
N ILE A 369 36.96 16.23 -24.11
CA ILE A 369 35.57 16.73 -23.94
C ILE A 369 34.61 16.16 -25.02
N PRO A 370 34.99 16.09 -26.31
CA PRO A 370 34.13 15.46 -27.33
C PRO A 370 33.82 14.00 -27.03
N LEU A 371 34.80 13.22 -26.57
CA LEU A 371 34.62 11.81 -26.21
C LEU A 371 33.72 11.66 -24.97
N LEU A 372 33.93 12.52 -23.96
CA LEU A 372 33.07 12.59 -22.78
C LEU A 372 31.62 12.92 -23.18
N LYS A 373 31.40 13.88 -24.09
CA LYS A 373 30.07 14.23 -24.60
C LYS A 373 29.37 13.03 -25.24
N SER A 374 30.03 12.32 -26.15
CA SER A 374 29.47 11.11 -26.78
C SER A 374 29.18 10.00 -25.76
N PHE A 375 30.07 9.80 -24.78
CA PHE A 375 29.84 8.86 -23.68
C PHE A 375 28.60 9.23 -22.87
N ILE A 376 28.47 10.50 -22.47
CA ILE A 376 27.34 10.98 -21.68
C ILE A 376 26.03 10.85 -22.46
N TYR A 377 26.04 11.17 -23.76
CA TYR A 377 24.87 10.99 -24.62
C TYR A 377 24.37 9.53 -24.60
N GLU A 378 25.24 8.56 -24.90
CA GLU A 378 24.85 7.15 -24.91
C GLU A 378 24.50 6.64 -23.50
N PHE A 379 25.24 7.06 -22.47
CA PHE A 379 24.96 6.70 -21.07
C PHE A 379 23.58 7.19 -20.64
N LEU A 380 23.25 8.46 -20.89
CA LEU A 380 21.93 9.04 -20.57
C LEU A 380 20.83 8.37 -21.38
N TRP A 381 21.06 8.07 -22.66
CA TRP A 381 20.07 7.35 -23.48
C TRP A 381 19.72 5.99 -22.88
N ARG A 382 20.74 5.21 -22.49
CA ARG A 382 20.54 3.91 -21.83
C ARG A 382 19.86 4.08 -20.48
N LYS A 383 20.26 5.08 -19.70
CA LYS A 383 19.68 5.39 -18.38
C LYS A 383 18.20 5.76 -18.48
N GLU A 384 17.80 6.58 -19.45
CA GLU A 384 16.40 6.92 -19.74
C GLU A 384 15.61 5.69 -20.19
N LYS A 385 16.16 4.85 -21.09
CA LYS A 385 15.52 3.58 -21.47
C LYS A 385 15.42 2.59 -20.32
N SER A 386 16.27 2.71 -19.31
CA SER A 386 16.21 2.02 -18.02
C SER A 386 15.25 2.65 -17.00
N LEU A 387 14.58 3.76 -17.35
CA LEU A 387 13.70 4.56 -16.50
C LEU A 387 14.40 5.07 -15.23
N LEU A 388 15.63 5.56 -15.36
CA LEU A 388 16.37 6.14 -14.23
C LEU A 388 16.64 7.64 -14.45
N PRO A 389 16.57 8.47 -13.39
CA PRO A 389 16.84 9.91 -13.47
C PRO A 389 18.33 10.21 -13.41
N ILE A 390 18.71 11.45 -13.69
CA ILE A 390 20.05 11.95 -13.34
C ILE A 390 20.13 12.09 -11.82
N PHE A 391 21.28 11.75 -11.24
CA PHE A 391 21.56 11.94 -9.82
C PHE A 391 22.49 13.14 -9.61
N ASP A 392 22.39 13.77 -8.44
CA ASP A 392 23.15 15.00 -8.11
C ASP A 392 24.65 14.90 -8.37
N ASN A 393 25.25 13.75 -8.07
CA ASN A 393 26.68 13.50 -8.24
C ASN A 393 27.13 13.36 -9.71
N GLU A 394 26.20 13.33 -10.66
CA GLU A 394 26.48 13.22 -12.09
C GLU A 394 26.43 14.58 -12.81
N VAL A 395 25.73 15.56 -12.22
CA VAL A 395 25.36 16.83 -12.87
C VAL A 395 26.56 17.65 -13.31
N GLU A 396 27.61 17.73 -12.49
CA GLU A 396 28.80 18.53 -12.79
C GLU A 396 29.50 18.03 -14.06
N SER A 397 29.74 16.73 -14.16
CA SER A 397 30.37 16.09 -15.33
C SER A 397 29.49 16.19 -16.58
N ILE A 398 28.16 16.06 -16.41
CA ILE A 398 27.20 16.25 -17.51
C ILE A 398 27.22 17.69 -18.03
N TRP A 399 27.23 18.68 -17.14
CA TRP A 399 27.32 20.09 -17.52
C TRP A 399 28.65 20.42 -18.19
N GLN A 400 29.77 19.90 -17.65
CA GLN A 400 31.11 20.11 -18.23
C GLN A 400 31.17 19.70 -19.71
N ALA A 401 30.56 18.56 -20.07
CA ALA A 401 30.58 18.02 -21.43
C ALA A 401 29.88 18.89 -22.48
N ILE A 402 28.93 19.75 -22.08
CA ILE A 402 28.15 20.58 -23.00
C ILE A 402 28.35 22.09 -22.79
N SER A 403 28.98 22.51 -21.69
CA SER A 403 29.12 23.94 -21.31
C SER A 403 29.67 24.83 -22.43
N SER A 404 30.64 24.32 -23.22
CA SER A 404 31.25 25.07 -24.32
C SER A 404 30.31 25.37 -25.50
N GLU A 405 29.25 24.57 -25.68
CA GLU A 405 28.27 24.73 -26.75
C GLU A 405 27.40 25.98 -26.55
N PHE A 406 27.30 26.48 -25.32
CA PHE A 406 26.57 27.70 -24.97
C PHE A 406 27.43 28.97 -25.11
N SER A 407 28.71 28.83 -25.47
CA SER A 407 29.68 29.92 -25.56
C SER A 407 30.18 30.10 -27.00
N GLY A 408 29.30 30.50 -27.93
CA GLY A 408 29.66 30.83 -29.31
C GLY A 408 28.44 30.96 -30.25
N ASP A 409 28.69 31.36 -31.51
CA ASP A 409 27.70 31.38 -32.62
C ASP A 409 27.55 30.01 -33.33
N SER A 410 28.08 28.92 -32.75
CA SER A 410 28.05 27.58 -33.33
C SER A 410 26.66 26.97 -33.34
N THR A 411 26.35 26.17 -34.37
CA THR A 411 25.13 25.37 -34.44
C THR A 411 25.14 24.29 -33.36
N PHE A 412 24.10 24.27 -32.53
CA PHE A 412 23.93 23.31 -31.43
C PHE A 412 23.92 21.87 -31.97
N ASP A 413 24.82 21.03 -31.48
CA ASP A 413 24.91 19.61 -31.83
C ASP A 413 23.72 18.81 -31.27
N GLY A 414 23.30 17.75 -31.98
CA GLY A 414 22.15 16.91 -31.60
C GLY A 414 22.37 16.17 -30.28
N ASP A 415 23.60 15.70 -30.04
CA ASP A 415 23.97 15.02 -28.79
C ASP A 415 23.93 16.00 -27.61
N ALA A 416 24.52 17.18 -27.80
CA ALA A 416 24.48 18.25 -26.80
C ALA A 416 23.05 18.65 -26.46
N LEU A 417 22.16 18.68 -27.45
CA LEU A 417 20.74 18.99 -27.27
C LEU A 417 20.03 17.97 -26.39
N TYR A 418 20.26 16.70 -26.66
CA TYR A 418 19.69 15.62 -25.85
C TYR A 418 20.15 15.69 -24.40
N ILE A 419 21.45 15.92 -24.18
CA ILE A 419 22.03 16.08 -22.84
C ILE A 419 21.46 17.31 -22.12
N ALA A 420 21.35 18.44 -22.81
CA ALA A 420 20.78 19.66 -22.24
C ALA A 420 19.30 19.49 -21.85
N LEU A 421 18.51 18.77 -22.67
CA LEU A 421 17.12 18.45 -22.35
C LEU A 421 17.00 17.51 -21.14
N ALA A 422 17.92 16.55 -20.99
CA ALA A 422 17.97 15.69 -19.81
C ALA A 422 18.30 16.48 -18.55
N LEU A 423 19.26 17.43 -18.62
CA LEU A 423 19.57 18.35 -17.51
C LEU A 423 18.40 19.28 -17.17
N LEU A 424 17.73 19.81 -18.19
CA LEU A 424 16.53 20.63 -17.99
C LEU A 424 15.45 19.83 -17.23
N ARG A 425 15.27 18.56 -17.57
CA ARG A 425 14.36 17.68 -16.84
C ARG A 425 14.79 17.46 -15.40
N TYR A 426 16.07 17.16 -15.17
CA TYR A 426 16.62 17.00 -13.84
C TYR A 426 16.39 18.24 -12.96
N TYR A 427 16.62 19.45 -13.48
CA TYR A 427 16.34 20.68 -12.71
C TYR A 427 14.86 20.83 -12.35
N ARG A 428 13.94 20.35 -13.19
CA ARG A 428 12.50 20.28 -12.86
C ARG A 428 12.21 19.22 -11.80
N GLU A 429 12.76 18.02 -11.93
CA GLU A 429 12.57 16.89 -11.01
C GLU A 429 13.08 17.23 -9.60
N GLU A 430 14.17 18.00 -9.49
CA GLU A 430 14.78 18.43 -8.22
C GLU A 430 14.30 19.80 -7.71
N GLY A 431 13.43 20.51 -8.44
CA GLY A 431 12.89 21.80 -8.02
C GLY A 431 13.90 22.96 -8.06
N LYS A 432 14.92 22.86 -8.92
CA LYS A 432 15.96 23.87 -9.18
C LYS A 432 15.44 24.89 -10.21
N SER A 433 14.46 25.71 -9.80
CA SER A 433 13.72 26.61 -10.68
C SER A 433 14.59 27.65 -11.39
N ASP A 434 15.61 28.20 -10.73
CA ASP A 434 16.48 29.22 -11.30
C ASP A 434 17.37 28.64 -12.42
N GLU A 435 17.99 27.48 -12.15
CA GLU A 435 18.78 26.72 -13.13
C GLU A 435 17.91 26.26 -14.30
N TRP A 436 16.68 25.81 -14.01
CA TRP A 436 15.70 25.44 -15.03
C TRP A 436 15.39 26.62 -15.97
N HIS A 437 15.06 27.79 -15.41
CA HIS A 437 14.75 28.98 -16.21
C HIS A 437 15.96 29.45 -17.03
N SER A 438 17.16 29.43 -16.44
CA SER A 438 18.38 29.80 -17.15
C SER A 438 18.62 28.89 -18.36
N LEU A 439 18.59 27.57 -18.16
CA LEU A 439 18.82 26.60 -19.23
C LEU A 439 17.68 26.63 -20.28
N PHE A 440 16.43 26.75 -19.84
CA PHE A 440 15.28 26.85 -20.75
C PHE A 440 15.41 28.02 -21.71
N ASN A 441 15.74 29.22 -21.21
CA ASN A 441 15.86 30.43 -22.03
C ASN A 441 17.03 30.34 -23.02
N GLN A 442 18.14 29.73 -22.62
CA GLN A 442 19.26 29.48 -23.53
C GLN A 442 18.83 28.55 -24.65
N LEU A 443 18.21 27.42 -24.31
CA LEU A 443 17.76 26.45 -25.30
C LEU A 443 16.70 27.05 -26.24
N GLU A 444 15.71 27.79 -25.72
CA GLU A 444 14.66 28.46 -26.51
C GLU A 444 15.23 29.35 -27.63
N ALA A 445 16.35 30.04 -27.37
CA ALA A 445 17.02 30.89 -28.36
C ALA A 445 17.67 30.13 -29.53
N HIS A 446 18.01 28.84 -29.34
CA HIS A 446 18.73 28.03 -30.33
C HIS A 446 17.82 27.12 -31.19
N TYR A 447 16.52 27.00 -30.89
CA TYR A 447 15.63 26.09 -31.64
C TYR A 447 15.08 26.67 -32.95
N SER A 448 15.21 25.89 -34.02
CA SER A 448 14.61 26.19 -35.34
C SER A 448 13.61 25.12 -35.83
N GLY A 449 13.66 23.88 -35.33
CA GLY A 449 12.81 22.76 -35.74
C GLY A 449 11.42 22.71 -35.06
N GLN A 450 10.41 22.15 -35.73
CA GLN A 450 9.06 22.00 -35.14
C GLN A 450 9.01 20.92 -34.04
N ARG A 451 9.74 19.80 -34.21
CA ARG A 451 9.77 18.67 -33.25
C ARG A 451 10.35 19.10 -31.90
N ASP A 452 11.44 19.85 -31.94
CA ASP A 452 12.15 20.24 -30.73
C ASP A 452 11.40 21.34 -29.97
N ARG A 453 10.68 22.22 -30.69
CA ARG A 453 9.72 23.15 -30.10
C ARG A 453 8.60 22.44 -29.35
N ASP A 454 8.08 21.32 -29.84
CA ASP A 454 7.07 20.54 -29.10
C ASP A 454 7.63 19.93 -27.82
N TYR A 455 8.89 19.50 -27.81
CA TYR A 455 9.55 19.00 -26.61
C TYR A 455 9.71 20.09 -25.55
N LEU A 456 10.26 21.25 -25.91
CA LEU A 456 10.36 22.38 -24.98
C LEU A 456 8.99 22.81 -24.45
N THR A 457 7.99 22.87 -25.34
CA THR A 457 6.62 23.23 -24.94
C THR A 457 6.08 22.23 -23.93
N TYR A 458 6.35 20.94 -24.13
CA TYR A 458 5.96 19.89 -23.19
C TYR A 458 6.69 20.01 -21.84
N GLU A 459 8.01 20.21 -21.82
CA GLU A 459 8.75 20.40 -20.56
C GLU A 459 8.30 21.67 -19.83
N ARG A 460 8.01 22.76 -20.55
CA ARG A 460 7.40 23.96 -19.97
C ARG A 460 6.03 23.67 -19.37
N ALA A 461 5.20 22.87 -20.06
CA ALA A 461 3.90 22.47 -19.53
C ALA A 461 4.03 21.62 -18.26
N LEU A 462 4.99 20.69 -18.20
CA LEU A 462 5.29 19.90 -16.99
C LEU A 462 5.83 20.78 -15.85
N PHE A 463 6.69 21.76 -16.15
CA PHE A 463 7.19 22.71 -15.16
C PHE A 463 6.05 23.54 -14.57
N LEU A 464 5.16 24.10 -15.40
CA LEU A 464 4.00 24.87 -14.94
C LEU A 464 3.00 23.99 -14.17
N LEU A 465 2.84 22.72 -14.56
CA LEU A 465 2.03 21.73 -13.85
C LEU A 465 2.58 21.48 -12.44
N VAL A 466 3.87 21.20 -12.32
CA VAL A 466 4.55 20.94 -11.06
C VAL A 466 4.60 22.19 -10.17
N ASP A 467 4.82 23.36 -10.77
CA ASP A 467 4.86 24.63 -10.04
C ASP A 467 3.47 25.18 -9.68
N ASN A 468 2.41 24.54 -10.20
CA ASN A 468 0.99 24.88 -9.97
C ASN A 468 0.56 26.23 -10.58
N LYS A 469 1.08 26.56 -11.77
CA LYS A 469 0.76 27.78 -12.53
C LYS A 469 -0.41 27.56 -13.49
N SER A 470 -1.61 27.36 -12.93
CA SER A 470 -2.84 26.97 -13.65
C SER A 470 -3.21 27.82 -14.87
N VAL A 471 -3.08 29.15 -14.75
CA VAL A 471 -3.44 30.11 -15.81
C VAL A 471 -2.46 29.99 -16.98
N GLU A 472 -1.17 30.13 -16.70
CA GLU A 472 -0.10 30.03 -17.70
C GLU A 472 -0.10 28.65 -18.39
N LEU A 473 -0.34 27.58 -17.64
CA LEU A 473 -0.47 26.23 -18.19
C LEU A 473 -1.66 26.14 -19.16
N THR A 474 -2.82 26.66 -18.78
CA THR A 474 -4.02 26.64 -19.63
C THR A 474 -3.79 27.40 -20.93
N ASP A 475 -3.19 28.59 -20.84
CA ASP A 475 -2.89 29.42 -22.02
C ASP A 475 -1.90 28.71 -22.95
N LEU A 476 -0.85 28.10 -22.39
CA LEU A 476 0.12 27.30 -23.14
C LEU A 476 -0.54 26.12 -23.85
N LEU A 477 -1.35 25.33 -23.14
CA LEU A 477 -2.04 24.19 -23.72
C LEU A 477 -3.04 24.60 -24.81
N SER A 478 -3.72 25.74 -24.67
CA SER A 478 -4.69 26.23 -25.66
C SER A 478 -4.01 26.61 -26.99
N THR A 479 -2.83 27.21 -26.92
CA THR A 479 -2.06 27.69 -28.09
C THR A 479 -1.16 26.61 -28.69
N TRP A 480 -0.85 25.54 -27.94
CA TRP A 480 0.02 24.48 -28.40
C TRP A 480 -0.60 23.63 -29.52
N GLY A 481 -0.09 23.83 -30.75
CA GLY A 481 -0.42 23.07 -31.96
C GLY A 481 0.21 21.66 -32.03
N ALA A 482 0.10 20.88 -30.95
CA ALA A 482 0.76 19.58 -30.78
C ALA A 482 0.49 18.55 -31.92
N GLY A 483 -0.60 18.73 -32.67
CA GLY A 483 -0.94 17.89 -33.83
C GLY A 483 -0.11 18.14 -35.09
N ASN A 484 0.69 19.20 -35.14
CA ASN A 484 1.41 19.59 -36.36
C ASN A 484 2.60 18.68 -36.68
N SER A 485 3.28 18.15 -35.67
CA SER A 485 4.46 17.29 -35.87
C SER A 485 4.15 15.79 -35.77
N SER A 486 3.61 15.31 -34.65
CA SER A 486 3.42 13.88 -34.36
C SER A 486 2.24 13.62 -33.42
N ALA A 487 1.69 12.40 -33.47
CA ALA A 487 0.57 12.00 -32.60
C ALA A 487 0.98 11.87 -31.12
N ILE A 488 2.27 11.62 -30.83
CA ILE A 488 2.77 11.52 -29.45
C ILE A 488 2.55 12.83 -28.68
N TRP A 489 2.74 13.98 -29.32
CA TRP A 489 2.57 15.28 -28.67
C TRP A 489 1.10 15.60 -28.41
N MET A 490 0.19 15.16 -29.29
CA MET A 490 -1.25 15.23 -29.04
C MET A 490 -1.62 14.41 -27.81
N TYR A 491 -1.10 13.19 -27.72
CA TYR A 491 -1.30 12.32 -26.55
C TYR A 491 -0.75 12.95 -25.26
N ARG A 492 0.48 13.50 -25.29
CA ARG A 492 1.10 14.19 -24.15
C ARG A 492 0.29 15.41 -23.68
N LYS A 493 -0.15 16.25 -24.63
CA LYS A 493 -1.07 17.37 -24.35
C LYS A 493 -2.37 16.89 -23.71
N ALA A 494 -2.98 15.85 -24.27
CA ALA A 494 -4.23 15.29 -23.76
C ALA A 494 -4.10 14.71 -22.35
N SER A 495 -2.95 14.11 -22.03
CA SER A 495 -2.66 13.63 -20.68
C SER A 495 -2.65 14.76 -19.66
N ILE A 496 -1.94 15.85 -19.94
CA ILE A 496 -1.93 17.02 -19.04
C ILE A 496 -3.36 17.58 -18.90
N LEU A 497 -4.11 17.71 -20.01
CA LEU A 497 -5.52 18.13 -19.98
C LEU A 497 -6.38 17.22 -19.08
N ALA A 498 -6.20 15.91 -19.17
CA ALA A 498 -6.90 14.95 -18.31
C ALA A 498 -6.51 15.12 -16.83
N GLU A 499 -5.22 15.29 -16.56
CA GLU A 499 -4.68 15.50 -15.22
C GLU A 499 -5.17 16.80 -14.59
N ILE A 500 -5.46 17.85 -15.37
CA ILE A 500 -6.01 19.12 -14.88
C ILE A 500 -7.55 19.21 -14.96
N ASN A 501 -8.23 18.05 -15.00
CA ASN A 501 -9.71 17.94 -15.01
C ASN A 501 -10.40 18.54 -16.26
N LYS A 502 -9.69 18.75 -17.37
CA LYS A 502 -10.25 19.09 -18.69
C LYS A 502 -10.54 17.83 -19.50
N LEU A 503 -11.40 16.97 -18.94
CA LEU A 503 -11.65 15.62 -19.44
C LEU A 503 -12.21 15.58 -20.87
N THR A 504 -13.10 16.51 -21.24
CA THR A 504 -13.68 16.57 -22.59
C THR A 504 -12.63 16.96 -23.63
N ASP A 505 -11.85 18.02 -23.38
CA ASP A 505 -10.76 18.44 -24.28
C ASP A 505 -9.71 17.33 -24.43
N ALA A 506 -9.43 16.60 -23.34
CA ALA A 506 -8.54 15.44 -23.34
C ALA A 506 -9.10 14.29 -24.20
N GLN A 507 -10.38 13.96 -24.04
CA GLN A 507 -11.07 12.92 -24.82
C GLN A 507 -10.96 13.23 -26.32
N ASP A 508 -11.35 14.43 -26.74
CA ASP A 508 -11.32 14.85 -28.14
C ASP A 508 -9.89 14.79 -28.71
N THR A 509 -8.89 15.25 -27.95
CA THR A 509 -7.49 15.23 -28.36
C THR A 509 -6.96 13.79 -28.47
N LEU A 510 -7.35 12.90 -27.55
CA LEU A 510 -6.96 11.48 -27.57
C LEU A 510 -7.57 10.73 -28.76
N GLU A 511 -8.83 10.99 -29.10
CA GLU A 511 -9.48 10.37 -30.25
C GLU A 511 -8.80 10.79 -31.56
N GLN A 512 -8.45 12.06 -31.70
CA GLN A 512 -7.69 12.53 -32.86
C GLN A 512 -6.28 11.94 -32.91
N ALA A 513 -5.60 11.83 -31.76
CA ALA A 513 -4.29 11.17 -31.65
C ALA A 513 -4.39 9.70 -32.07
N LEU A 514 -5.42 8.98 -31.62
CA LEU A 514 -5.67 7.58 -31.96
C LEU A 514 -5.87 7.40 -33.46
N ILE A 515 -6.69 8.25 -34.10
CA ILE A 515 -6.92 8.23 -35.55
C ILE A 515 -5.61 8.44 -36.31
N LYS A 516 -4.80 9.43 -35.90
CA LYS A 516 -3.52 9.74 -36.54
C LYS A 516 -2.50 8.60 -36.38
N THR A 517 -2.43 7.98 -35.19
CA THR A 517 -1.56 6.83 -34.91
C THR A 517 -1.98 5.61 -35.72
N ARG A 518 -3.27 5.26 -35.75
CA ARG A 518 -3.81 4.13 -36.54
C ARG A 518 -3.61 4.28 -38.03
N ARG A 519 -3.75 5.50 -38.57
CA ARG A 519 -3.44 5.78 -39.98
C ARG A 519 -1.99 5.45 -40.32
N LYS A 520 -1.04 5.74 -39.43
CA LYS A 520 0.38 5.38 -39.62
C LYS A 520 0.62 3.88 -39.52
N ILE A 521 -0.02 3.20 -38.56
CA ILE A 521 0.08 1.73 -38.42
C ILE A 521 -0.45 1.05 -39.68
N ASN A 522 -1.64 1.43 -40.13
CA ASN A 522 -2.30 0.82 -41.29
C ASN A 522 -1.64 1.15 -42.63
N ALA A 523 -0.76 2.16 -42.69
CA ALA A 523 0.00 2.49 -43.89
C ALA A 523 1.19 1.54 -44.12
N GLY A 524 1.64 0.82 -43.09
CA GLY A 524 2.74 -0.16 -43.18
C GLY A 524 2.23 -1.57 -43.48
N THR A 525 2.90 -2.29 -44.37
CA THR A 525 2.65 -3.72 -44.64
C THR A 525 3.30 -4.64 -43.62
N ILE A 526 4.39 -4.20 -42.97
CA ILE A 526 5.11 -4.92 -41.90
C ILE A 526 5.46 -3.92 -40.80
N ILE A 527 5.18 -4.27 -39.54
CA ILE A 527 5.48 -3.43 -38.37
C ILE A 527 6.88 -3.80 -37.86
N VAL A 528 7.87 -2.98 -38.19
CA VAL A 528 9.26 -3.10 -37.70
C VAL A 528 9.59 -2.02 -36.66
N ASP A 529 8.94 -0.85 -36.78
CA ASP A 529 9.01 0.25 -35.80
C ASP A 529 7.82 0.18 -34.84
N TYR A 530 8.12 0.00 -33.56
CA TYR A 530 7.13 -0.19 -32.51
C TYR A 530 6.63 1.12 -31.89
N ALA A 531 7.12 2.28 -32.31
CA ALA A 531 6.71 3.56 -31.75
C ALA A 531 5.19 3.79 -31.82
N ASN A 532 4.58 3.53 -32.97
CA ASN A 532 3.14 3.79 -33.16
C ASN A 532 2.24 2.75 -32.50
N VAL A 533 2.63 1.46 -32.49
CA VAL A 533 1.86 0.41 -31.77
C VAL A 533 1.99 0.55 -30.27
N SER A 534 3.17 0.96 -29.78
CA SER A 534 3.37 1.33 -28.39
C SER A 534 2.49 2.53 -28.03
N LEU A 535 2.56 3.61 -28.80
CA LEU A 535 1.72 4.80 -28.59
C LEU A 535 0.21 4.49 -28.63
N GLU A 536 -0.25 3.63 -29.54
CA GLU A 536 -1.65 3.18 -29.60
C GLU A 536 -2.08 2.56 -28.26
N SER A 537 -1.25 1.67 -27.67
CA SER A 537 -1.58 1.03 -26.40
C SER A 537 -1.76 2.03 -25.26
N TYR A 538 -0.88 3.04 -25.16
CA TYR A 538 -0.97 4.09 -24.14
C TYR A 538 -2.15 5.04 -24.35
N ILE A 539 -2.47 5.39 -25.61
CA ILE A 539 -3.66 6.17 -25.95
C ILE A 539 -4.92 5.41 -25.52
N LEU A 540 -5.03 4.11 -25.81
CA LEU A 540 -6.20 3.30 -25.45
C LEU A 540 -6.39 3.21 -23.94
N VAL A 541 -5.31 3.00 -23.17
CA VAL A 541 -5.37 2.97 -21.70
C VAL A 541 -5.85 4.31 -21.15
N LEU A 542 -5.25 5.42 -21.58
CA LEU A 542 -5.64 6.74 -21.08
C LEU A 542 -7.06 7.12 -21.51
N LEU A 543 -7.43 6.88 -22.77
CA LEU A 543 -8.77 7.16 -23.29
C LEU A 543 -9.85 6.37 -22.55
N ASN A 544 -9.59 5.10 -22.22
CA ASN A 544 -10.50 4.30 -21.41
C ASN A 544 -10.71 4.90 -20.00
N ASN A 545 -9.62 5.34 -19.35
CA ASN A 545 -9.69 5.98 -18.04
C ASN A 545 -10.39 7.36 -18.08
N VAL A 546 -10.15 8.17 -19.11
CA VAL A 546 -10.84 9.46 -19.32
C VAL A 546 -12.34 9.24 -19.54
N ASN A 547 -12.74 8.27 -20.37
CA ASN A 547 -14.14 7.91 -20.59
C ASN A 547 -14.82 7.45 -19.29
N HIS A 548 -14.10 6.70 -18.45
CA HIS A 548 -14.58 6.27 -17.14
C HIS A 548 -14.79 7.48 -16.22
N ALA A 549 -13.80 8.37 -16.08
CA ALA A 549 -13.90 9.60 -15.29
C ALA A 549 -15.09 10.48 -15.72
N ILE A 550 -15.31 10.66 -17.03
CA ILE A 550 -16.47 11.38 -17.59
C ILE A 550 -17.78 10.69 -17.19
N SER A 551 -17.84 9.36 -17.24
CA SER A 551 -19.04 8.58 -16.88
C SER A 551 -19.37 8.71 -15.40
N ILE A 552 -18.39 8.63 -14.50
CA ILE A 552 -18.59 8.85 -13.06
C ILE A 552 -19.07 10.28 -12.79
N ARG A 553 -18.47 11.28 -13.46
CA ARG A 553 -18.91 12.68 -13.37
C ARG A 553 -20.37 12.85 -13.81
N ALA A 554 -20.83 12.04 -14.76
CA ALA A 554 -22.23 11.95 -15.19
C ALA A 554 -23.12 11.07 -14.26
N ARG A 555 -22.63 10.68 -13.07
CA ARG A 555 -23.29 9.82 -12.07
C ARG A 555 -23.53 8.37 -12.53
N ASN A 556 -22.76 7.88 -13.49
CA ASN A 556 -22.71 6.47 -13.86
C ASN A 556 -21.50 5.80 -13.21
N TRP A 557 -21.73 5.10 -12.08
CA TRP A 557 -20.67 4.51 -11.25
C TRP A 557 -20.11 3.17 -11.75
N THR A 558 -20.77 2.54 -12.73
CA THR A 558 -20.35 1.23 -13.27
C THR A 558 -20.24 1.25 -14.80
N PRO A 559 -19.44 2.15 -15.38
CA PRO A 559 -19.23 2.16 -16.82
C PRO A 559 -18.44 0.93 -17.24
N LYS A 560 -18.89 0.27 -18.32
CA LYS A 560 -18.16 -0.86 -18.90
C LYS A 560 -17.13 -0.35 -19.91
N PRO A 561 -15.89 -0.87 -19.91
CA PRO A 561 -14.93 -0.57 -20.95
C PRO A 561 -15.47 -1.01 -22.32
N LYS A 562 -15.05 -0.33 -23.39
CA LYS A 562 -15.41 -0.73 -24.76
C LYS A 562 -14.70 -2.06 -25.09
N PRO A 563 -15.42 -3.15 -25.44
CA PRO A 563 -14.81 -4.45 -25.76
C PRO A 563 -13.72 -4.35 -26.83
N GLU A 564 -13.96 -3.56 -27.87
CA GLU A 564 -13.01 -3.31 -28.96
C GLU A 564 -11.65 -2.77 -28.48
N TYR A 565 -11.62 -1.98 -27.39
CA TYR A 565 -10.36 -1.48 -26.85
C TYR A 565 -9.57 -2.58 -26.12
N LEU A 566 -10.28 -3.46 -25.42
CA LEU A 566 -9.67 -4.59 -24.72
C LEU A 566 -9.13 -5.62 -25.72
N GLU A 567 -9.92 -5.96 -26.73
CA GLU A 567 -9.50 -6.85 -27.83
C GLU A 567 -8.25 -6.29 -28.54
N ARG A 568 -8.25 -5.00 -28.87
CA ARG A 568 -7.08 -4.36 -29.49
C ARG A 568 -5.86 -4.33 -28.57
N LEU A 569 -6.03 -4.11 -27.26
CA LEU A 569 -4.92 -4.18 -26.32
C LEU A 569 -4.31 -5.58 -26.25
N GLU A 570 -5.13 -6.64 -26.33
CA GLU A 570 -4.64 -8.01 -26.42
C GLU A 570 -3.87 -8.28 -27.71
N GLU A 571 -4.33 -7.77 -28.86
CA GLU A 571 -3.58 -7.85 -30.12
C GLU A 571 -2.21 -7.17 -30.03
N LEU A 572 -2.13 -6.00 -29.38
CA LEU A 572 -0.88 -5.23 -29.26
C LEU A 572 0.16 -5.91 -28.37
N ARG A 573 -0.22 -6.90 -27.55
CA ARG A 573 0.70 -7.69 -26.72
C ARG A 573 1.73 -8.45 -27.54
N GLN A 574 1.43 -8.82 -28.78
CA GLN A 574 2.37 -9.51 -29.66
C GLN A 574 3.63 -8.68 -29.94
N PHE A 575 3.53 -7.34 -29.84
CA PHE A 575 4.66 -6.40 -29.97
C PHE A 575 5.29 -6.03 -28.63
N GLN A 576 4.98 -6.79 -27.56
CA GLN A 576 5.41 -6.50 -26.18
C GLN A 576 4.95 -5.11 -25.68
N CYS A 577 3.85 -4.59 -26.24
CA CYS A 577 3.27 -3.30 -25.89
C CYS A 577 2.05 -3.50 -24.97
N ASN A 578 2.28 -3.56 -23.65
CA ASN A 578 1.21 -3.68 -22.66
C ASN A 578 1.45 -2.75 -21.45
N PRO A 579 0.88 -1.52 -21.46
CA PRO A 579 1.07 -0.56 -20.37
C PRO A 579 0.57 -1.07 -19.02
N LEU A 580 -0.54 -1.80 -18.97
CA LEU A 580 -1.12 -2.31 -17.71
C LEU A 580 -0.21 -3.36 -17.07
N GLN A 581 0.38 -4.23 -17.89
CA GLN A 581 1.35 -5.22 -17.42
C GLN A 581 2.63 -4.55 -16.91
N GLU A 582 3.14 -3.53 -17.59
CA GLU A 582 4.33 -2.79 -17.13
C GLU A 582 4.09 -2.07 -15.81
N ILE A 583 2.92 -1.44 -15.61
CA ILE A 583 2.52 -0.85 -14.32
C ILE A 583 2.55 -1.93 -13.22
N GLN A 584 1.93 -3.08 -13.45
CA GLN A 584 1.88 -4.17 -12.48
C GLN A 584 3.28 -4.69 -12.12
N LEU A 585 4.16 -4.87 -13.11
CA LEU A 585 5.53 -5.33 -12.88
C LEU A 585 6.33 -4.32 -12.04
N LEU A 586 6.22 -3.03 -12.35
CA LEU A 586 6.88 -1.97 -11.60
C LEU A 586 6.33 -1.86 -10.16
N GLU A 587 5.02 -1.96 -9.96
CA GLU A 587 4.41 -1.93 -8.63
C GLU A 587 4.82 -3.15 -7.80
N LEU A 588 4.91 -4.34 -8.41
CA LEU A 588 5.33 -5.56 -7.73
C LEU A 588 6.77 -5.46 -7.18
N GLU A 589 7.65 -4.71 -7.84
CA GLU A 589 9.04 -4.50 -7.39
C GLU A 589 9.16 -3.68 -6.10
N ILE A 590 8.12 -2.94 -5.72
CA ILE A 590 8.10 -2.05 -4.55
C ILE A 590 6.87 -2.25 -3.65
N LYS A 591 6.15 -3.38 -3.81
CA LYS A 591 4.92 -3.66 -3.06
C LYS A 591 5.15 -4.03 -1.60
N HIS A 592 6.32 -4.56 -1.27
CA HIS A 592 6.70 -4.92 0.11
C HIS A 592 7.07 -3.67 0.92
N ASN A 593 7.04 -3.80 2.26
CA ASN A 593 7.48 -2.72 3.15
C ASN A 593 8.95 -2.37 2.88
N PRO A 594 9.35 -1.08 2.91
CA PRO A 594 10.72 -0.67 2.65
C PRO A 594 11.71 -1.41 3.53
N THR A 595 12.70 -2.04 2.90
CA THR A 595 13.79 -2.68 3.63
C THR A 595 14.90 -1.65 3.87
N PRO A 596 15.30 -1.39 5.13
CA PRO A 596 16.42 -0.48 5.39
C PRO A 596 17.66 -1.00 4.66
N PHE A 597 18.41 -0.11 4.03
CA PHE A 597 19.69 -0.48 3.43
C PHE A 597 20.64 -0.95 4.53
N LYS A 598 20.75 -2.27 4.68
CA LYS A 598 21.68 -2.91 5.61
C LYS A 598 22.82 -3.48 4.79
N PRO A 599 24.04 -2.91 4.84
CA PRO A 599 25.20 -3.52 4.19
C PRO A 599 25.52 -4.90 4.78
N VAL A 600 24.97 -5.20 5.96
CA VAL A 600 25.15 -6.45 6.70
C VAL A 600 23.82 -6.92 7.28
N ALA A 601 23.31 -8.06 6.82
CA ALA A 601 22.20 -8.77 7.46
C ALA A 601 22.75 -9.85 8.41
N ILE A 602 22.21 -9.89 9.64
CA ILE A 602 22.57 -10.91 10.64
C ILE A 602 21.34 -11.78 10.85
N THR A 603 21.42 -13.05 10.45
CA THR A 603 20.42 -14.07 10.78
C THR A 603 20.94 -14.92 11.93
N HIS A 604 20.15 -15.04 12.99
CA HIS A 604 20.46 -15.94 14.10
C HIS A 604 20.07 -17.36 13.70
N GLY A 605 21.00 -18.31 13.85
CA GLY A 605 20.73 -19.71 13.56
C GLY A 605 20.01 -20.39 14.72
N PHE A 606 19.66 -21.66 14.52
CA PHE A 606 18.96 -22.49 15.51
C PHE A 606 19.77 -22.69 16.80
N ASP A 607 21.09 -22.81 16.70
CA ASP A 607 21.95 -22.97 17.86
C ASP A 607 22.17 -21.64 18.59
N ILE A 608 22.09 -21.68 19.93
CA ILE A 608 22.32 -20.52 20.79
C ILE A 608 23.71 -19.92 20.51
N GLY A 609 23.73 -18.63 20.15
CA GLY A 609 24.96 -17.91 19.79
C GLY A 609 25.41 -18.06 18.33
N SER A 610 24.73 -18.87 17.52
CA SER A 610 25.01 -18.95 16.08
C SER A 610 24.47 -17.72 15.36
N ARG A 611 25.34 -17.04 14.61
CA ARG A 611 24.97 -15.92 13.75
C ARG A 611 25.55 -16.12 12.35
N LYS A 612 24.71 -15.98 11.34
CA LYS A 612 25.10 -15.90 9.94
C LYS A 612 25.07 -14.43 9.54
N THR A 613 26.23 -13.90 9.18
CA THR A 613 26.38 -12.51 8.75
C THR A 613 26.50 -12.48 7.23
N THR A 614 25.46 -12.01 6.54
CA THR A 614 25.44 -11.82 5.10
C THR A 614 25.83 -10.37 4.79
N ARG A 615 26.93 -10.17 4.08
CA ARG A 615 27.36 -8.83 3.63
C ARG A 615 26.90 -8.62 2.19
N PHE A 616 26.22 -7.51 1.92
CA PHE A 616 25.81 -7.12 0.57
C PHE A 616 26.91 -6.24 -0.03
N TYR A 617 27.50 -6.68 -1.14
CA TYR A 617 28.63 -6.01 -1.80
C TYR A 617 28.21 -4.95 -2.83
N SER A 618 26.90 -4.73 -3.07
CA SER A 618 26.43 -3.66 -3.95
C SER A 618 26.12 -2.38 -3.16
N ASN A 619 26.75 -1.27 -3.54
CA ASN A 619 26.43 0.06 -2.98
C ASN A 619 25.11 0.65 -3.52
N GLU A 620 24.42 -0.03 -4.44
CA GLU A 620 23.17 0.47 -5.04
C GLU A 620 21.97 0.27 -4.11
N ASN A 621 21.27 1.36 -3.81
CA ASN A 621 19.96 1.31 -3.14
C ASN A 621 18.89 0.86 -4.15
N LYS A 622 18.76 -0.46 -4.32
CA LYS A 622 17.82 -1.08 -5.27
C LYS A 622 16.37 -0.65 -5.05
N GLU A 623 15.95 -0.45 -3.80
CA GLU A 623 14.60 0.04 -3.46
C GLU A 623 14.35 1.44 -4.06
N ALA A 624 15.30 2.37 -3.86
CA ALA A 624 15.20 3.71 -4.42
C ALA A 624 15.22 3.68 -5.96
N LEU A 625 16.09 2.88 -6.58
CA LEU A 625 16.15 2.75 -8.04
C LEU A 625 14.82 2.23 -8.62
N ASN A 626 14.19 1.24 -7.99
CA ASN A 626 12.89 0.73 -8.43
C ASN A 626 11.77 1.76 -8.25
N ALA A 627 11.80 2.53 -7.16
CA ALA A 627 10.88 3.65 -6.97
C ALA A 627 11.02 4.71 -8.06
N PHE A 628 12.26 5.11 -8.40
CA PHE A 628 12.52 6.03 -9.50
C PHE A 628 12.04 5.48 -10.85
N ARG A 629 12.22 4.18 -11.11
CA ARG A 629 11.69 3.52 -12.33
C ARG A 629 10.19 3.67 -12.48
N LEU A 630 9.46 3.52 -11.39
CA LEU A 630 8.02 3.71 -11.41
C LEU A 630 7.65 5.17 -11.71
N LEU A 631 8.27 6.14 -11.03
CA LEU A 631 7.97 7.56 -11.28
C LEU A 631 8.33 7.99 -12.70
N ARG A 632 9.51 7.59 -13.19
CA ARG A 632 9.98 7.82 -14.56
C ARG A 632 9.07 7.15 -15.60
N PHE A 633 8.53 5.96 -15.32
CA PHE A 633 7.54 5.32 -16.19
C PHE A 633 6.32 6.20 -16.41
N PHE A 634 5.70 6.70 -15.34
CA PHE A 634 4.52 7.57 -15.46
C PHE A 634 4.84 8.89 -16.17
N GLU A 635 6.03 9.45 -15.95
CA GLU A 635 6.44 10.68 -16.63
C GLU A 635 6.76 10.47 -18.13
N ASP A 636 7.60 9.49 -18.48
CA ASP A 636 8.03 9.25 -19.86
C ASP A 636 6.89 8.81 -20.79
N THR A 637 6.01 7.97 -20.24
CA THR A 637 4.76 7.58 -20.90
C THR A 637 3.72 8.68 -20.84
N SER A 638 3.91 9.70 -20.01
CA SER A 638 2.93 10.75 -19.77
C SER A 638 1.58 10.18 -19.32
N LEU A 639 1.56 9.10 -18.54
CA LEU A 639 0.35 8.64 -17.87
C LEU A 639 0.21 9.40 -16.54
N PRO A 640 -0.99 9.92 -16.19
CA PRO A 640 -1.20 10.51 -14.89
C PRO A 640 -1.38 9.40 -13.83
N PHE A 641 -0.94 9.65 -12.59
CA PHE A 641 -1.15 8.70 -11.48
C PHE A 641 -2.63 8.54 -11.13
N SER A 642 -3.40 9.62 -11.30
CA SER A 642 -4.83 9.67 -11.04
C SER A 642 -5.52 10.61 -12.03
N LEU A 643 -6.79 10.35 -12.26
CA LEU A 643 -7.75 11.31 -12.83
C LEU A 643 -8.83 11.56 -11.77
N PRO A 644 -9.70 12.57 -11.93
CA PRO A 644 -10.88 12.71 -11.09
C PRO A 644 -11.64 11.37 -10.98
N TYR A 645 -11.82 10.87 -9.75
CA TYR A 645 -12.48 9.61 -9.41
C TYR A 645 -11.78 8.30 -9.85
N ILE A 646 -10.61 8.35 -10.50
CA ILE A 646 -9.94 7.18 -11.06
C ILE A 646 -8.48 7.12 -10.59
N ASN A 647 -8.10 5.98 -10.00
CA ASN A 647 -6.71 5.68 -9.67
C ASN A 647 -6.09 4.83 -10.79
N ILE A 648 -4.94 5.27 -11.32
CA ILE A 648 -4.19 4.54 -12.35
C ILE A 648 -2.94 3.91 -11.72
N GLY A 649 -2.17 4.69 -10.96
CA GLY A 649 -0.89 4.28 -10.37
C GLY A 649 -0.62 4.83 -8.97
N VAL A 650 -1.68 5.18 -8.23
CA VAL A 650 -1.56 5.82 -6.90
C VAL A 650 -0.84 4.92 -5.89
N ASN A 651 -1.09 3.62 -5.90
CA ASN A 651 -0.44 2.68 -4.97
C ASN A 651 1.06 2.60 -5.24
N GLY A 652 1.46 2.41 -6.51
CA GLY A 652 2.86 2.49 -6.92
C GLY A 652 3.53 3.81 -6.55
N ALA A 653 2.84 4.94 -6.77
CA ALA A 653 3.35 6.26 -6.41
C ALA A 653 3.57 6.42 -4.90
N ASN A 654 2.63 5.94 -4.07
CA ASN A 654 2.77 5.95 -2.61
C ASN A 654 3.97 5.10 -2.16
N ASN A 655 4.10 3.89 -2.69
CA ASN A 655 5.23 3.00 -2.41
C ASN A 655 6.58 3.60 -2.85
N ALA A 656 6.58 4.38 -3.93
CA ALA A 656 7.76 5.10 -4.40
C ALA A 656 8.10 6.27 -3.47
N ILE A 657 7.12 7.10 -3.09
CA ILE A 657 7.26 8.20 -2.13
C ILE A 657 7.88 7.71 -0.82
N GLU A 658 7.40 6.60 -0.27
CA GLU A 658 7.89 6.04 0.98
C GLU A 658 9.41 5.74 0.94
N ARG A 659 9.94 5.38 -0.23
CA ARG A 659 11.35 5.01 -0.44
C ARG A 659 12.24 6.20 -0.73
N ILE A 660 11.72 7.22 -1.42
CA ILE A 660 12.53 8.33 -1.93
C ILE A 660 12.28 9.66 -1.22
N SER A 661 11.31 9.79 -0.31
CA SER A 661 10.99 11.07 0.35
C SER A 661 12.17 11.74 1.05
N ARG A 662 13.16 10.96 1.52
CA ARG A 662 14.41 11.47 2.12
C ARG A 662 15.50 11.77 1.10
N ILE A 663 15.43 11.15 -0.08
CA ILE A 663 16.45 11.25 -1.15
C ILE A 663 16.08 12.37 -2.12
N ALA A 664 14.81 12.38 -2.59
CA ALA A 664 14.24 13.32 -3.53
C ALA A 664 12.93 13.92 -2.94
N PRO A 665 13.04 14.83 -1.94
CA PRO A 665 11.88 15.37 -1.23
C PRO A 665 10.97 16.20 -2.14
N TYR A 666 11.54 17.00 -3.05
CA TYR A 666 10.75 17.82 -3.96
C TYR A 666 9.89 16.94 -4.89
N TRP A 667 10.49 15.96 -5.55
CA TRP A 667 9.77 15.02 -6.42
C TRP A 667 8.69 14.23 -5.67
N SER A 668 8.94 13.88 -4.41
CA SER A 668 7.94 13.22 -3.57
C SER A 668 6.73 14.13 -3.31
N MET A 669 6.98 15.40 -2.97
CA MET A 669 5.92 16.39 -2.72
C MET A 669 5.10 16.70 -3.98
N THR A 670 5.74 16.78 -5.15
CA THR A 670 5.04 17.02 -6.42
C THR A 670 4.24 15.79 -6.83
N THR A 671 4.79 14.58 -6.64
CA THR A 671 4.06 13.33 -6.83
C THR A 671 2.84 13.23 -5.91
N MET A 672 2.99 13.58 -4.63
CA MET A 672 1.88 13.62 -3.66
C MET A 672 0.72 14.51 -4.15
N LEU A 673 0.99 15.69 -4.72
CA LEU A 673 -0.08 16.55 -5.25
C LEU A 673 -0.81 15.91 -6.45
N ARG A 674 -0.11 15.10 -7.25
CA ARG A 674 -0.62 14.45 -8.46
C ARG A 674 -1.38 13.14 -8.20
N THR A 675 -1.21 12.52 -7.02
CA THR A 675 -1.93 11.28 -6.66
C THR A 675 -3.38 11.53 -6.23
N ARG A 676 -3.76 12.76 -5.82
CA ARG A 676 -5.07 13.09 -5.21
C ARG A 676 -5.43 12.25 -3.99
N ASN A 677 -4.42 11.68 -3.33
CA ASN A 677 -4.60 10.73 -2.25
C ASN A 677 -3.96 11.26 -0.96
N LYS A 678 -4.74 11.34 0.12
CA LYS A 678 -4.24 11.85 1.40
C LYS A 678 -3.17 10.97 2.04
N GLU A 679 -3.16 9.67 1.79
CA GLU A 679 -2.17 8.73 2.35
C GLU A 679 -0.76 9.10 1.87
N SER A 680 -0.62 9.63 0.65
CA SER A 680 0.65 10.18 0.14
C SER A 680 1.26 11.21 1.08
N SER A 681 0.44 12.06 1.71
CA SER A 681 0.92 13.07 2.67
C SER A 681 1.41 12.46 3.98
N GLU A 682 0.88 11.29 4.35
CA GLU A 682 1.22 10.60 5.59
C GLU A 682 2.62 9.99 5.54
N LEU A 683 3.10 9.68 4.34
CA LEU A 683 4.43 9.14 4.04
C LEU A 683 5.53 10.21 4.01
N ILE A 684 5.18 11.45 3.64
CA ILE A 684 6.15 12.57 3.52
C ILE A 684 6.28 13.33 4.83
N PHE A 685 5.16 13.67 5.47
CA PHE A 685 5.13 14.55 6.63
C PHE A 685 4.93 13.76 7.93
N THR A 686 5.82 12.80 8.20
CA THR A 686 5.90 12.11 9.50
C THR A 686 6.54 13.01 10.55
N ARG A 687 6.40 12.70 11.84
CA ARG A 687 7.09 13.47 12.88
C ARG A 687 8.61 13.34 12.75
N GLU A 688 9.11 12.18 12.34
CA GLU A 688 10.53 11.99 12.08
C GLU A 688 11.03 12.90 10.95
N SER A 689 10.37 12.92 9.79
CA SER A 689 10.78 13.80 8.66
C SER A 689 10.63 15.27 9.02
N LEU A 690 9.51 15.65 9.64
CA LEU A 690 9.29 17.02 10.09
C LEU A 690 10.37 17.47 11.06
N SER A 691 10.94 16.59 11.91
CA SER A 691 12.03 16.94 12.83
C SER A 691 13.34 17.33 12.12
N GLN A 692 13.54 16.82 10.89
CA GLN A 692 14.73 17.08 10.08
C GLN A 692 14.61 18.37 9.26
N PHE A 693 13.39 18.83 8.97
CA PHE A 693 13.17 20.05 8.21
C PHE A 693 13.51 21.32 9.00
N GLU A 694 14.06 22.31 8.29
CA GLU A 694 14.28 23.65 8.83
C GLU A 694 12.96 24.41 8.95
N SER A 695 12.82 25.23 10.00
CA SER A 695 11.58 25.97 10.26
C SER A 695 11.22 26.95 9.13
N GLY A 696 12.22 27.57 8.49
CA GLY A 696 12.00 28.45 7.33
C GLY A 696 11.41 27.70 6.12
N PHE A 697 11.88 26.48 5.88
CA PHE A 697 11.35 25.62 4.83
C PHE A 697 9.89 25.23 5.13
N ILE A 698 9.59 24.78 6.35
CA ILE A 698 8.21 24.43 6.80
C ILE A 698 7.25 25.61 6.59
N ASP A 699 7.64 26.81 7.02
CA ASP A 699 6.81 28.00 6.89
C ASP A 699 6.59 28.37 5.41
N SER A 700 7.63 28.34 4.59
CA SER A 700 7.52 28.63 3.15
C SER A 700 6.59 27.65 2.44
N LEU A 701 6.69 26.36 2.78
CA LEU A 701 5.86 25.29 2.24
C LEU A 701 4.40 25.44 2.67
N ALA A 702 4.16 25.73 3.95
CA ALA A 702 2.83 25.95 4.49
C ALA A 702 2.16 27.15 3.81
N LYS A 703 2.87 28.28 3.65
CA LYS A 703 2.35 29.47 2.94
C LYS A 703 1.94 29.14 1.51
N ARG A 704 2.81 28.45 0.76
CA ARG A 704 2.51 28.00 -0.61
C ARG A 704 1.23 27.15 -0.64
N TYR A 705 1.06 26.23 0.30
CA TYR A 705 -0.13 25.36 0.36
C TYR A 705 -1.38 26.08 0.85
N ILE A 706 -1.26 27.10 1.71
CA ILE A 706 -2.37 28.00 2.07
C ILE A 706 -2.83 28.75 0.82
N GLU A 707 -1.92 29.31 0.04
CA GLU A 707 -2.24 30.02 -1.21
C GLU A 707 -2.96 29.12 -2.22
N LEU A 708 -2.43 27.90 -2.46
CA LEU A 708 -3.05 26.93 -3.37
C LEU A 708 -4.45 26.50 -2.90
N LEU A 709 -4.62 26.20 -1.61
CA LEU A 709 -5.92 25.80 -1.07
C LEU A 709 -6.90 26.98 -1.06
N SER A 710 -6.44 28.20 -0.78
CA SER A 710 -7.29 29.40 -0.84
C SER A 710 -7.76 29.70 -2.27
N ALA A 711 -6.88 29.55 -3.26
CA ALA A 711 -7.24 29.68 -4.67
C ALA A 711 -8.28 28.61 -5.09
N TYR A 712 -8.07 27.35 -4.69
CA TYR A 712 -9.02 26.25 -4.92
C TYR A 712 -10.41 26.53 -4.33
N LEU A 713 -10.48 27.11 -3.14
CA LEU A 713 -11.75 27.44 -2.48
C LEU A 713 -12.53 28.55 -3.19
N ASN A 714 -11.83 29.45 -3.91
CA ASN A 714 -12.44 30.59 -4.60
C ASN A 714 -12.81 30.28 -6.05
N ASP A 715 -12.29 29.21 -6.65
CA ASP A 715 -12.54 28.80 -8.03
C ASP A 715 -13.37 27.51 -8.11
N GLU A 716 -14.65 27.64 -8.50
CA GLU A 716 -15.53 26.48 -8.70
C GLU A 716 -15.01 25.52 -9.80
N ASN A 717 -14.17 26.02 -10.73
CA ASN A 717 -13.58 25.30 -11.85
C ASN A 717 -12.07 25.00 -11.66
N SER A 718 -11.58 24.98 -10.41
CA SER A 718 -10.17 24.68 -10.16
C SER A 718 -9.72 23.41 -10.89
N LEU A 719 -8.59 23.53 -11.56
CA LEU A 719 -7.93 22.47 -12.33
C LEU A 719 -7.46 21.30 -11.45
N TYR A 720 -7.14 21.58 -10.20
CA TYR A 720 -6.59 20.63 -9.24
C TYR A 720 -7.53 20.44 -8.05
N GLU A 721 -7.56 19.23 -7.49
CA GLU A 721 -8.38 18.85 -6.33
C GLU A 721 -7.59 18.96 -5.02
N TYR A 722 -6.95 20.11 -4.77
CA TYR A 722 -6.08 20.33 -3.61
C TYR A 722 -6.77 20.05 -2.27
N GLY A 723 -8.09 20.21 -2.21
CA GLY A 723 -8.92 19.92 -1.05
C GLY A 723 -8.82 18.49 -0.51
N LEU A 724 -8.41 17.53 -1.33
CA LEU A 724 -8.29 16.13 -0.94
C LEU A 724 -6.98 15.82 -0.19
N ILE A 725 -5.99 16.71 -0.25
CA ILE A 725 -4.64 16.47 0.28
C ILE A 725 -4.19 17.59 1.22
N LEU A 726 -4.31 18.85 0.80
CA LEU A 726 -3.67 19.98 1.48
C LEU A 726 -4.15 20.21 2.92
N PRO A 727 -5.42 19.97 3.31
CA PRO A 727 -5.81 20.09 4.71
C PRO A 727 -5.03 19.13 5.62
N GLU A 728 -4.80 17.88 5.21
CA GLU A 728 -3.98 16.92 5.97
C GLU A 728 -2.53 17.39 6.05
N VAL A 729 -1.95 17.87 4.94
CA VAL A 729 -0.58 18.39 4.91
C VAL A 729 -0.42 19.58 5.87
N LEU A 730 -1.30 20.58 5.77
CA LEU A 730 -1.28 21.76 6.64
C LEU A 730 -1.46 21.39 8.11
N SER A 731 -2.29 20.37 8.40
CA SER A 731 -2.50 19.86 9.77
C SER A 731 -1.22 19.27 10.38
N ARG A 732 -0.31 18.75 9.54
CA ARG A 732 0.96 18.18 9.99
C ARG A 732 2.02 19.27 10.12
N LEU A 733 2.08 20.19 9.16
CA LEU A 733 3.02 21.32 9.18
C LEU A 733 2.78 22.24 10.39
N CYS A 734 1.52 22.43 10.84
CA CYS A 734 1.23 23.29 11.99
C CYS A 734 1.88 22.81 13.31
N CYS A 735 2.29 21.54 13.41
CA CYS A 735 3.01 21.02 14.58
C CYS A 735 4.39 21.66 14.77
N ARG A 736 4.99 22.24 13.71
CA ARG A 736 6.29 22.94 13.74
C ARG A 736 6.30 24.34 13.14
N ALA A 737 5.24 24.74 12.43
CA ALA A 737 5.12 26.08 11.84
C ALA A 737 5.17 27.19 12.90
N THR A 738 5.61 28.37 12.48
CA THR A 738 5.62 29.56 13.35
C THR A 738 4.22 30.08 13.64
N LEU A 739 4.11 30.93 14.66
CA LEU A 739 2.84 31.52 15.06
C LEU A 739 2.18 32.33 13.93
N ALA A 740 2.98 33.04 13.13
CA ALA A 740 2.51 33.82 11.99
C ALA A 740 1.84 32.94 10.92
N VAL A 741 2.46 31.82 10.56
CA VAL A 741 1.87 30.88 9.60
C VAL A 741 0.62 30.21 10.18
N LYS A 742 0.62 29.86 11.47
CA LYS A 742 -0.57 29.34 12.14
C LYS A 742 -1.74 30.33 12.08
N ASP A 743 -1.49 31.64 12.18
CA ASP A 743 -2.52 32.67 12.00
C ASP A 743 -3.11 32.68 10.59
N GLU A 744 -2.26 32.51 9.56
CA GLU A 744 -2.73 32.37 8.18
C GLU A 744 -3.59 31.11 8.00
N ILE A 745 -3.26 30.00 8.67
CA ILE A 745 -4.10 28.78 8.69
C ILE A 745 -5.45 29.04 9.39
N VAL A 746 -5.49 29.83 10.47
CA VAL A 746 -6.75 30.23 11.12
C VAL A 746 -7.62 31.02 10.14
N ASP A 747 -7.03 31.92 9.35
CA ASP A 747 -7.75 32.70 8.35
C ASP A 747 -8.24 31.83 7.17
N LEU A 748 -7.45 30.82 6.77
CA LEU A 748 -7.88 29.81 5.81
C LEU A 748 -9.04 28.96 6.33
N LEU A 749 -9.01 28.52 7.59
CA LEU A 749 -10.15 27.80 8.21
C LEU A 749 -11.40 28.67 8.27
N LEU A 750 -11.27 29.97 8.57
CA LEU A 750 -12.39 30.90 8.49
C LEU A 750 -12.96 30.98 7.07
N GLN A 751 -12.12 31.00 6.04
CA GLN A 751 -12.55 30.94 4.65
C GLN A 751 -13.30 29.62 4.38
N ILE A 752 -12.76 28.46 4.77
CA ILE A 752 -13.37 27.14 4.60
C ILE A 752 -14.78 27.09 5.23
N TYR A 753 -14.92 27.50 6.49
CA TYR A 753 -16.19 27.39 7.21
C TYR A 753 -17.27 28.35 6.69
N ARG A 754 -16.87 29.46 6.08
CA ARG A 754 -17.80 30.45 5.47
C ARG A 754 -18.46 29.96 4.19
N ILE A 755 -17.79 29.12 3.40
CA ILE A 755 -18.30 28.74 2.09
C ILE A 755 -19.33 27.61 2.26
N LYS A 756 -20.54 27.82 1.73
CA LYS A 756 -21.66 26.88 1.88
C LYS A 756 -21.56 25.60 1.03
N LYS A 757 -20.74 25.59 -0.04
CA LYS A 757 -20.75 24.58 -1.11
C LYS A 757 -19.57 23.57 -1.21
N PRO A 758 -18.33 23.83 -0.72
CA PRO A 758 -17.18 22.94 -0.98
C PRO A 758 -17.06 21.77 0.00
N ARG A 759 -18.05 21.52 0.87
CA ARG A 759 -17.85 20.64 2.03
C ARG A 759 -17.61 19.16 1.68
N ASN A 760 -18.07 18.72 0.51
CA ASN A 760 -17.77 17.38 -0.04
C ASN A 760 -16.48 17.33 -0.89
N LYS A 761 -15.80 18.48 -1.08
CA LYS A 761 -14.58 18.65 -1.87
C LYS A 761 -13.31 18.72 -1.02
N LEU A 762 -13.45 18.70 0.31
CA LEU A 762 -12.34 18.74 1.26
C LEU A 762 -12.33 17.45 2.08
N GLN A 763 -11.14 16.98 2.43
CA GLN A 763 -10.94 15.91 3.40
C GLN A 763 -10.04 16.40 4.53
N SER A 764 -10.10 15.74 5.70
CA SER A 764 -9.17 15.98 6.81
C SER A 764 -9.21 17.40 7.40
N VAL A 765 -10.34 18.10 7.28
CA VAL A 765 -10.55 19.41 7.92
C VAL A 765 -10.62 19.25 9.45
N ASP A 766 -11.21 18.15 9.92
CA ASP A 766 -11.22 17.73 11.33
C ASP A 766 -9.82 17.65 11.93
N LYS A 767 -8.90 16.98 11.23
CA LYS A 767 -7.49 16.86 11.63
C LYS A 767 -6.77 18.21 11.61
N LEU A 768 -7.05 19.05 10.59
CA LEU A 768 -6.51 20.41 10.51
C LEU A 768 -6.94 21.27 11.70
N VAL A 769 -8.23 21.27 12.05
CA VAL A 769 -8.75 22.00 13.20
C VAL A 769 -8.13 21.45 14.50
N GLN A 770 -8.16 20.14 14.70
CA GLN A 770 -7.61 19.51 15.91
C GLN A 770 -6.14 19.85 16.13
N ARG A 771 -5.27 19.59 15.15
CA ARG A 771 -3.82 19.77 15.29
C ARG A 771 -3.44 21.25 15.37
N LEU A 772 -4.14 22.13 14.63
CA LEU A 772 -3.91 23.56 14.75
C LEU A 772 -4.23 24.07 16.15
N ILE A 773 -5.40 23.72 16.70
CA ILE A 773 -5.83 24.15 18.03
C ILE A 773 -4.88 23.61 19.11
N VAL A 774 -4.52 22.33 19.07
CA VAL A 774 -3.58 21.72 20.03
C VAL A 774 -2.16 22.29 19.89
N SER A 775 -1.80 22.84 18.72
CA SER A 775 -0.48 23.45 18.51
C SER A 775 -0.31 24.83 19.14
N PHE A 776 -1.40 25.47 19.61
CA PHE A 776 -1.33 26.75 20.32
C PHE A 776 -1.20 26.53 21.84
N SER A 777 -0.51 27.44 22.51
CA SER A 777 -0.57 27.59 23.98
C SER A 777 -1.92 28.20 24.42
N ASP A 778 -2.26 28.10 25.70
CA ASP A 778 -3.52 28.64 26.24
C ASP A 778 -3.61 30.17 26.02
N ASN A 779 -2.50 30.89 26.20
CA ASN A 779 -2.40 32.32 25.91
C ASN A 779 -2.54 32.63 24.41
N GLU A 780 -1.96 31.83 23.52
CA GLU A 780 -2.11 31.99 22.06
C GLU A 780 -3.56 31.74 21.61
N ILE A 781 -4.25 30.75 22.19
CA ILE A 781 -5.67 30.49 21.96
C ILE A 781 -6.50 31.68 22.43
N PHE A 782 -6.26 32.18 23.65
CA PHE A 782 -6.99 33.32 24.21
C PHE A 782 -6.91 34.55 23.31
N ASN A 783 -5.71 34.90 22.84
CA ASN A 783 -5.51 36.02 21.92
C ASN A 783 -6.23 35.86 20.56
N ARG A 784 -6.61 34.63 20.18
CA ARG A 784 -7.30 34.30 18.93
C ARG A 784 -8.78 33.94 19.13
N ILE A 785 -9.28 33.97 20.37
CA ILE A 785 -10.61 33.45 20.71
C ILE A 785 -11.71 34.12 19.89
N GLY A 786 -11.56 35.40 19.54
CA GLY A 786 -12.51 36.12 18.67
C GLY A 786 -12.60 35.54 17.25
N LYS A 787 -11.47 35.17 16.63
CA LYS A 787 -11.44 34.48 15.31
C LYS A 787 -11.95 33.04 15.44
N ILE A 788 -11.53 32.31 16.47
CA ILE A 788 -11.95 30.92 16.70
C ILE A 788 -13.48 30.84 16.94
N THR A 789 -14.04 31.82 17.66
CA THR A 789 -15.50 31.94 17.86
C THR A 789 -16.25 32.18 16.55
N LYS A 790 -15.67 32.92 15.58
CA LYS A 790 -16.26 33.08 14.25
C LYS A 790 -16.32 31.74 13.49
N ILE A 791 -15.29 30.90 13.59
CA ILE A 791 -15.30 29.55 13.01
C ILE A 791 -16.41 28.72 13.68
N ALA A 792 -16.46 28.71 15.01
CA ALA A 792 -17.49 27.98 15.77
C ALA A 792 -18.92 28.44 15.41
N TYR A 793 -19.13 29.75 15.23
CA TYR A 793 -20.39 30.31 14.77
C TYR A 793 -20.82 29.75 13.40
N HIS A 794 -19.89 29.66 12.43
CA HIS A 794 -20.18 29.09 11.11
C HIS A 794 -20.37 27.57 11.13
N ALA A 795 -19.84 26.88 12.15
CA ALA A 795 -20.05 25.44 12.35
C ALA A 795 -21.49 25.10 12.76
N ILE A 796 -22.20 26.01 13.45
CA ILE A 796 -23.51 25.75 14.07
C ILE A 796 -24.72 26.38 13.34
N SER A 797 -24.53 27.15 12.27
CA SER A 797 -25.64 27.85 11.60
C SER A 797 -26.61 26.89 10.88
N ASP A 798 -27.92 27.21 10.86
CA ASP A 798 -29.06 26.31 10.53
C ASP A 798 -29.07 25.59 9.17
N ASP A 799 -28.23 25.95 8.18
CA ASP A 799 -28.19 25.32 6.84
C ASP A 799 -27.43 23.96 6.81
N VAL A 800 -27.08 23.38 7.96
CA VAL A 800 -26.09 22.28 8.11
C VAL A 800 -26.76 20.92 8.38
N SER A 801 -28.09 20.80 8.26
CA SER A 801 -28.86 19.58 8.60
C SER A 801 -28.54 18.32 7.78
N GLU A 802 -27.64 18.39 6.79
CA GLU A 802 -27.17 17.23 6.00
C GLU A 802 -25.69 16.85 6.24
N LEU A 803 -24.98 17.52 7.17
CA LEU A 803 -23.54 17.37 7.34
C LEU A 803 -23.17 16.62 8.63
N SER A 804 -22.12 15.80 8.55
CA SER A 804 -21.54 15.17 9.73
C SER A 804 -20.74 16.23 10.52
N SER A 805 -21.03 16.40 11.81
CA SER A 805 -20.22 17.22 12.72
C SER A 805 -18.80 16.66 12.92
N PHE A 806 -18.54 15.45 12.41
CA PHE A 806 -17.23 14.80 12.43
C PHE A 806 -16.24 15.44 11.46
N ASP A 807 -16.66 15.83 10.25
CA ASP A 807 -15.74 16.35 9.23
C ASP A 807 -15.41 17.85 9.45
N TYR A 808 -16.34 18.60 10.04
CA TYR A 808 -16.21 20.04 10.31
C TYR A 808 -16.49 20.34 11.79
N PRO A 809 -15.61 19.92 12.69
CA PRO A 809 -15.85 20.01 14.13
C PRO A 809 -15.87 21.45 14.62
N ASN A 810 -16.48 21.68 15.77
CA ASN A 810 -16.35 22.95 16.48
C ASN A 810 -14.93 23.04 17.08
N PRO A 811 -14.13 24.09 16.80
CA PRO A 811 -12.78 24.20 17.35
C PRO A 811 -12.69 24.13 18.88
N PHE A 812 -13.74 24.54 19.59
CA PHE A 812 -13.80 24.51 21.06
C PHE A 812 -13.82 23.08 21.64
N ASP A 813 -14.13 22.06 20.82
CA ASP A 813 -14.10 20.66 21.25
C ASP A 813 -12.67 20.18 21.53
N PHE A 814 -11.64 20.87 21.00
CA PHE A 814 -10.23 20.47 21.12
C PHE A 814 -9.42 21.25 22.18
N PHE A 815 -10.05 22.13 22.95
CA PHE A 815 -9.35 22.84 24.03
C PHE A 815 -8.97 21.89 25.18
N LEU A 816 -7.69 21.87 25.54
CA LEU A 816 -7.12 20.99 26.57
C LEU A 816 -7.21 21.59 27.97
N GLY A 817 -8.44 21.91 28.42
CA GLY A 817 -8.67 22.42 29.78
C GLY A 817 -8.47 23.92 29.96
N LEU A 818 -8.52 24.69 28.86
CA LEU A 818 -8.44 26.15 28.86
C LEU A 818 -9.38 26.77 29.91
N SER A 819 -8.82 27.57 30.81
CA SER A 819 -9.56 28.28 31.84
C SER A 819 -8.95 29.66 32.13
N SER A 820 -9.71 30.56 32.75
CA SER A 820 -9.20 31.88 33.15
C SER A 820 -8.07 31.82 34.18
N LEU A 821 -7.88 30.69 34.85
CA LEU A 821 -6.76 30.46 35.78
C LEU A 821 -5.44 30.16 35.05
N ASN A 822 -5.52 29.63 33.83
CA ASN A 822 -4.34 29.26 33.03
C ASN A 822 -3.79 30.46 32.22
N ILE A 823 -4.52 31.58 32.17
CA ILE A 823 -4.15 32.75 31.36
C ILE A 823 -3.37 33.74 32.22
N ILE A 824 -2.08 33.84 31.93
CA ILE A 824 -1.11 34.65 32.68
C ILE A 824 -1.27 36.14 32.35
N SER A 825 -1.47 36.46 31.08
CA SER A 825 -1.59 37.83 30.58
C SER A 825 -2.94 38.03 29.90
N LYS A 826 -3.91 38.56 30.64
CA LYS A 826 -5.20 38.94 30.05
C LYS A 826 -4.98 40.15 29.16
N ASN A 827 -4.90 39.95 27.86
CA ASN A 827 -5.04 41.03 26.90
C ASN A 827 -6.47 41.58 26.99
N HIS A 828 -6.63 42.81 27.48
CA HIS A 828 -7.93 43.43 27.72
C HIS A 828 -8.67 43.82 26.42
N ASP A 829 -7.96 43.79 25.28
CA ASP A 829 -8.53 44.08 23.96
C ASP A 829 -9.23 42.86 23.34
N VAL A 830 -9.07 41.67 23.93
CA VAL A 830 -9.72 40.45 23.48
C VAL A 830 -11.22 40.54 23.73
N THR A 831 -11.99 40.64 22.65
CA THR A 831 -13.45 40.72 22.69
C THR A 831 -14.09 39.75 21.71
N VAL A 832 -15.33 39.36 22.01
CA VAL A 832 -16.17 38.53 21.13
C VAL A 832 -17.36 39.38 20.67
N SER A 833 -17.72 39.29 19.39
CA SER A 833 -18.85 40.05 18.85
C SER A 833 -20.16 39.70 19.58
N ASN A 834 -20.88 40.74 20.02
CA ASN A 834 -22.19 40.58 20.65
C ASN A 834 -23.21 39.89 19.72
N ASP A 835 -23.13 40.11 18.41
CA ASP A 835 -24.03 39.48 17.44
C ASP A 835 -23.78 37.97 17.34
N MET A 836 -22.51 37.55 17.41
CA MET A 836 -22.16 36.13 17.44
C MET A 836 -22.65 35.46 18.72
N VAL A 837 -22.45 36.11 19.87
CA VAL A 837 -22.97 35.61 21.15
C VAL A 837 -24.49 35.50 21.11
N LYS A 838 -25.19 36.50 20.54
CA LYS A 838 -26.64 36.47 20.37
C LYS A 838 -27.08 35.30 19.48
N ALA A 839 -26.37 35.03 18.38
CA ALA A 839 -26.69 33.89 17.51
C ALA A 839 -26.43 32.54 18.19
N LEU A 840 -25.33 32.40 18.94
CA LEU A 840 -25.05 31.22 19.76
C LEU A 840 -26.14 31.00 20.82
N LEU A 841 -26.61 32.07 21.46
CA LEU A 841 -27.74 32.01 22.39
C LEU A 841 -29.04 31.62 21.68
N SER A 842 -29.28 32.06 20.44
CA SER A 842 -30.44 31.60 19.67
C SER A 842 -30.34 30.11 19.31
N ALA A 843 -29.16 29.63 18.95
CA ALA A 843 -28.91 28.23 18.61
C ALA A 843 -29.19 27.26 19.78
N LEU A 844 -29.05 27.71 21.03
CA LEU A 844 -29.45 26.91 22.20
C LEU A 844 -30.95 26.59 22.20
N ASP A 845 -31.81 27.51 21.74
CA ASP A 845 -33.25 27.27 21.66
C ASP A 845 -33.68 26.70 20.29
N SER A 846 -32.72 26.39 19.42
CA SER A 846 -33.04 25.73 18.15
C SER A 846 -33.49 24.29 18.41
N GLY A 847 -34.36 23.77 17.55
CA GLY A 847 -34.69 22.34 17.53
C GLY A 847 -33.56 21.44 17.02
N ASN A 848 -32.38 22.00 16.72
CA ASN A 848 -31.23 21.28 16.18
C ASN A 848 -30.25 20.89 17.29
N ASN A 849 -30.19 19.59 17.59
CA ASN A 849 -29.35 19.03 18.66
C ASN A 849 -27.85 19.31 18.46
N GLU A 850 -27.34 19.27 17.22
CA GLU A 850 -25.92 19.54 16.95
C GLU A 850 -25.59 21.02 17.12
N ALA A 851 -26.47 21.91 16.64
CA ALA A 851 -26.31 23.35 16.85
C ALA A 851 -26.34 23.71 18.35
N ARG A 852 -27.24 23.09 19.13
CA ARG A 852 -27.32 23.24 20.58
C ARG A 852 -26.05 22.72 21.28
N ARG A 853 -25.54 21.55 20.89
CA ARG A 853 -24.27 21.00 21.40
C ARG A 853 -23.10 21.96 21.17
N GLY A 854 -22.89 22.39 19.92
CA GLY A 854 -21.80 23.31 19.56
C GLY A 854 -21.94 24.67 20.25
N ALA A 855 -23.15 25.23 20.32
CA ALA A 855 -23.40 26.49 21.03
C ALA A 855 -23.16 26.36 22.54
N SER A 856 -23.58 25.25 23.15
CA SER A 856 -23.37 24.98 24.58
C SER A 856 -21.87 24.92 24.92
N ARG A 857 -21.07 24.20 24.12
CA ARG A 857 -19.62 24.12 24.27
C ARG A 857 -18.96 25.49 24.19
N THR A 858 -19.30 26.25 23.15
CA THR A 858 -18.72 27.57 22.88
C THR A 858 -19.04 28.56 24.01
N LEU A 859 -20.32 28.70 24.37
CA LEU A 859 -20.77 29.68 25.38
C LEU A 859 -20.25 29.35 26.78
N PHE A 860 -20.17 28.07 27.14
CA PHE A 860 -19.59 27.65 28.42
C PHE A 860 -18.13 28.08 28.52
N THR A 861 -17.30 27.80 27.50
CA THR A 861 -15.89 28.23 27.51
C THR A 861 -15.77 29.76 27.53
N LEU A 862 -16.57 30.49 26.75
CA LEU A 862 -16.55 31.96 26.78
C LEU A 862 -16.92 32.51 28.16
N ASN A 863 -17.85 31.87 28.87
CA ASN A 863 -18.19 32.19 30.24
C ASN A 863 -17.01 31.95 31.21
N ASP A 864 -16.36 30.79 31.11
CA ASP A 864 -15.19 30.43 31.94
C ASP A 864 -14.01 31.40 31.74
N LEU A 865 -13.87 31.93 30.52
CA LEU A 865 -12.88 32.95 30.16
C LEU A 865 -13.26 34.37 30.62
N GLY A 866 -14.50 34.57 31.09
CA GLY A 866 -15.01 35.88 31.51
C GLY A 866 -15.34 36.83 30.35
N LEU A 867 -15.60 36.28 29.14
CA LEU A 867 -15.86 37.05 27.92
C LEU A 867 -17.36 37.33 27.69
N LEU A 868 -18.24 36.84 28.57
CA LEU A 868 -19.67 37.13 28.54
C LEU A 868 -20.05 38.18 29.58
N ASN A 869 -20.92 39.12 29.22
CA ASN A 869 -21.46 40.09 30.16
C ASN A 869 -22.59 39.48 31.02
N LYS A 870 -22.96 40.17 32.12
CA LYS A 870 -23.98 39.69 33.08
C LYS A 870 -25.33 39.33 32.43
N ASN A 871 -25.76 40.06 31.40
CA ASN A 871 -27.03 39.79 30.71
C ASN A 871 -26.92 38.56 29.80
N GLN A 872 -25.80 38.40 29.10
CA GLN A 872 -25.50 37.22 28.28
C GLN A 872 -25.41 35.97 29.15
N ILE A 873 -24.76 36.03 30.31
CA ILE A 873 -24.67 34.91 31.26
C ILE A 873 -26.08 34.50 31.71
N ARG A 874 -26.91 35.44 32.15
CA ARG A 874 -28.29 35.14 32.56
C ARG A 874 -29.08 34.47 31.43
N SER A 875 -28.98 35.00 30.21
CA SER A 875 -29.65 34.41 29.04
C SER A 875 -29.09 33.04 28.68
N PHE A 876 -27.78 32.83 28.79
CA PHE A 876 -27.15 31.54 28.54
C PHE A 876 -27.68 30.48 29.49
N LEU A 877 -27.63 30.77 30.80
CA LEU A 877 -28.10 29.85 31.83
C LEU A 877 -29.60 29.54 31.68
N SER A 878 -30.44 30.56 31.43
CA SER A 878 -31.87 30.33 31.25
C SER A 878 -32.19 29.45 30.05
N LYS A 879 -31.51 29.67 28.91
CA LYS A 879 -31.71 28.89 27.67
C LYS A 879 -31.07 27.51 27.72
N LEU A 880 -30.01 27.33 28.49
CA LEU A 880 -29.47 26.00 28.73
C LEU A 880 -30.50 25.12 29.45
N LEU A 881 -31.34 25.71 30.31
CA LEU A 881 -32.45 25.03 30.99
C LEU A 881 -33.76 25.01 30.18
N SER A 882 -33.82 25.51 28.94
CA SER A 882 -35.05 25.47 28.14
C SER A 882 -35.39 24.07 27.65
N ASP A 883 -34.39 23.26 27.34
CA ASP A 883 -34.51 21.86 26.93
C ASP A 883 -33.83 20.93 27.96
N LYS A 884 -34.65 20.11 28.61
CA LYS A 884 -34.28 19.29 29.77
C LYS A 884 -34.59 17.82 29.52
N ASP A 885 -33.78 16.95 30.09
CA ASP A 885 -34.08 15.52 30.18
C ASP A 885 -35.15 15.21 31.24
N GLN A 886 -35.44 13.92 31.41
CA GLN A 886 -36.39 13.41 32.41
C GLN A 886 -36.02 13.72 33.87
N TYR A 887 -34.78 14.12 34.14
CA TYR A 887 -34.30 14.53 35.45
C TYR A 887 -34.40 16.04 35.67
N GLY A 888 -34.77 16.81 34.66
CA GLY A 888 -34.78 18.27 34.72
C GLY A 888 -33.40 18.90 34.52
N LEU A 889 -32.43 18.15 33.97
CA LEU A 889 -31.09 18.62 33.65
C LEU A 889 -30.96 18.96 32.16
N PRO A 890 -30.09 19.91 31.77
CA PRO A 890 -29.91 20.23 30.36
C PRO A 890 -29.57 19.00 29.51
N GLN A 891 -30.25 18.85 28.37
CA GLN A 891 -30.00 17.78 27.40
C GLN A 891 -29.51 18.34 26.06
N ASN A 892 -29.00 17.44 25.21
CA ASN A 892 -28.40 17.77 23.91
C ASN A 892 -27.23 18.76 24.01
N THR A 893 -26.32 18.48 24.93
CA THR A 893 -25.14 19.28 25.25
C THR A 893 -23.86 18.46 25.21
N ASN A 894 -22.70 19.05 24.90
CA ASN A 894 -21.40 18.35 24.89
C ASN A 894 -20.76 18.21 26.30
N TYR A 895 -21.58 18.13 27.35
CA TYR A 895 -21.13 18.07 28.74
C TYR A 895 -21.75 16.91 29.50
N TYR A 896 -20.94 16.28 30.36
CA TYR A 896 -21.39 15.42 31.44
C TYR A 896 -22.37 16.14 32.35
N LYS A 897 -23.32 15.42 32.94
CA LYS A 897 -24.37 15.99 33.80
C LYS A 897 -23.76 16.62 35.06
N SER A 898 -22.71 16.03 35.60
CA SER A 898 -21.91 16.58 36.70
C SER A 898 -21.32 17.96 36.41
N ALA A 899 -21.08 18.33 35.15
CA ALA A 899 -20.56 19.67 34.81
C ALA A 899 -21.51 20.79 35.25
N TYR A 900 -22.81 20.52 35.35
CA TYR A 900 -23.82 21.49 35.77
C TYR A 900 -23.76 21.86 37.24
N LEU A 901 -23.13 21.04 38.10
CA LEU A 901 -22.86 21.40 39.51
C LEU A 901 -21.96 22.62 39.59
N ARG A 902 -20.98 22.71 38.69
CA ARG A 902 -20.03 23.83 38.64
C ARG A 902 -20.69 25.10 38.08
N ILE A 903 -21.51 24.98 37.03
CA ILE A 903 -22.17 26.15 36.42
C ILE A 903 -23.22 26.74 37.37
N TYR A 904 -24.05 25.88 37.97
CA TYR A 904 -25.14 26.26 38.86
C TYR A 904 -24.75 26.07 40.32
N LEU A 905 -23.55 26.53 40.68
CA LEU A 905 -23.01 26.35 42.03
C LEU A 905 -24.01 26.83 43.09
N GLY A 906 -24.35 25.95 44.04
CA GLY A 906 -25.31 26.25 45.12
C GLY A 906 -26.79 26.17 44.74
N ASN A 907 -27.13 25.74 43.52
CA ASN A 907 -28.53 25.50 43.14
C ASN A 907 -29.00 24.12 43.64
N ILE A 908 -29.76 24.13 44.73
CA ILE A 908 -30.26 22.93 45.42
C ILE A 908 -31.09 22.02 44.48
N GLU A 909 -31.85 22.61 43.55
CA GLU A 909 -32.70 21.81 42.65
C GLU A 909 -31.86 21.07 41.60
N ILE A 910 -30.78 21.69 41.09
CA ILE A 910 -29.85 21.03 40.16
C ILE A 910 -29.09 19.89 40.86
N GLU A 911 -28.63 20.12 42.09
CA GLU A 911 -27.98 19.06 42.88
C GLU A 911 -28.94 17.87 43.09
N LYS A 912 -30.19 18.14 43.48
CA LYS A 912 -31.23 17.11 43.66
C LYS A 912 -31.49 16.33 42.37
N ASN A 913 -31.56 17.02 41.23
CA ASN A 913 -31.76 16.39 39.93
C ASN A 913 -30.58 15.50 39.51
N ILE A 914 -29.34 15.93 39.81
CA ILE A 914 -28.12 15.13 39.56
C ILE A 914 -28.06 13.91 40.47
N ARG A 915 -28.45 14.02 41.75
CA ARG A 915 -28.56 12.87 42.65
C ARG A 915 -29.52 11.82 42.08
N LYS A 916 -30.70 12.24 41.62
CA LYS A 916 -31.68 11.35 40.98
C LYS A 916 -31.12 10.70 39.71
N TYR A 917 -30.47 11.48 38.84
CA TYR A 917 -29.82 10.97 37.63
C TYR A 917 -28.75 9.91 37.96
N LEU A 918 -27.87 10.19 38.92
CA LEU A 918 -26.78 9.30 39.31
C LEU A 918 -27.29 8.02 39.99
N LEU A 919 -28.40 8.12 40.75
CA LEU A 919 -29.09 6.97 41.33
C LEU A 919 -29.73 6.06 40.27
N ASP A 920 -30.22 6.61 39.16
CA ASP A 920 -30.76 5.81 38.06
C ASP A 920 -29.66 5.30 37.12
N LEU A 921 -28.54 6.02 37.00
CA LEU A 921 -27.41 5.65 36.14
C LEU A 921 -26.74 4.38 36.64
N SER A 922 -26.49 3.42 35.74
CA SER A 922 -25.79 2.17 36.04
C SER A 922 -24.62 1.98 35.07
N PRO A 923 -23.56 1.26 35.48
CA PRO A 923 -22.46 0.95 34.58
C PRO A 923 -22.92 0.06 33.43
N LEU A 924 -22.21 0.12 32.30
CA LEU A 924 -22.47 -0.76 31.16
C LEU A 924 -21.98 -2.19 31.46
N VAL A 925 -22.87 -3.02 32.02
CA VAL A 925 -22.60 -4.43 32.30
C VAL A 925 -22.70 -5.25 31.01
N GLN A 926 -21.56 -5.70 30.51
CA GLN A 926 -21.46 -6.35 29.20
C GLN A 926 -22.14 -7.72 29.16
N ALA A 927 -22.03 -8.49 30.24
CA ALA A 927 -22.70 -9.79 30.41
C ALA A 927 -24.23 -9.69 30.34
N ASN A 928 -24.80 -8.51 30.62
CA ASN A 928 -26.25 -8.27 30.66
C ASN A 928 -26.79 -7.60 29.38
N THR A 929 -25.96 -7.40 28.36
CA THR A 929 -26.41 -6.82 27.09
C THR A 929 -27.15 -7.84 26.22
N ASP A 930 -27.98 -7.36 25.29
CA ASP A 930 -28.75 -8.21 24.36
C ASP A 930 -27.88 -9.14 23.50
N ASN A 931 -26.58 -8.82 23.37
CA ASN A 931 -25.61 -9.67 22.70
C ASN A 931 -24.28 -9.67 23.48
N PRO A 932 -24.12 -10.55 24.48
CA PRO A 932 -22.94 -10.60 25.35
C PRO A 932 -21.64 -10.96 24.61
N ASN A 933 -21.73 -11.42 23.36
CA ASN A 933 -20.59 -11.73 22.50
C ASN A 933 -20.25 -10.58 21.53
N SER A 934 -21.00 -9.47 21.54
CA SER A 934 -20.78 -8.27 20.73
C SER A 934 -20.48 -7.08 21.64
N PHE A 935 -19.50 -6.26 21.27
CA PHE A 935 -18.98 -5.19 22.12
C PHE A 935 -18.92 -3.89 21.32
N SER A 936 -19.37 -2.80 21.92
CA SER A 936 -19.13 -1.45 21.39
C SER A 936 -17.75 -0.97 21.81
N ILE A 937 -16.90 -0.62 20.85
CA ILE A 937 -15.57 -0.04 21.12
C ILE A 937 -15.77 1.45 21.37
N SER A 938 -15.83 1.84 22.65
CA SER A 938 -15.94 3.24 23.05
C SER A 938 -14.58 3.92 23.18
N GLY A 939 -13.53 3.14 23.46
CA GLY A 939 -12.18 3.63 23.72
C GLY A 939 -12.06 4.49 24.98
N ARG A 940 -13.02 4.46 25.90
CA ARG A 940 -13.13 5.38 27.05
C ARG A 940 -13.57 4.64 28.32
N ALA A 941 -13.30 5.25 29.48
CA ALA A 941 -13.89 4.77 30.74
C ALA A 941 -15.41 4.92 30.76
N ASP A 942 -16.06 4.02 31.50
CA ASP A 942 -17.51 3.94 31.63
C ASP A 942 -18.12 5.25 32.16
N LEU A 943 -19.31 5.61 31.64
CA LEU A 943 -19.98 6.88 31.98
C LEU A 943 -20.33 6.97 33.48
N PHE A 944 -20.77 5.86 34.09
CA PHE A 944 -21.18 5.83 35.49
C PHE A 944 -20.00 6.18 36.41
N THR A 945 -18.84 5.54 36.22
CA THR A 945 -17.64 5.80 37.03
C THR A 945 -17.16 7.25 36.91
N LYS A 946 -17.19 7.82 35.70
CA LYS A 946 -16.84 9.23 35.46
C LYS A 946 -17.75 10.20 36.20
N GLU A 947 -19.07 10.07 36.03
CA GLU A 947 -20.06 10.96 36.66
C GLU A 947 -19.98 10.85 38.19
N LEU A 948 -19.80 9.62 38.71
CA LEU A 948 -19.67 9.33 40.13
C LEU A 948 -18.46 10.03 40.77
N ILE A 949 -17.28 9.90 40.16
CA ILE A 949 -16.04 10.53 40.65
C ILE A 949 -16.12 12.05 40.61
N ILE A 950 -16.73 12.64 39.58
CA ILE A 950 -16.85 14.10 39.49
C ILE A 950 -17.87 14.61 40.52
N CYS A 951 -18.98 13.88 40.72
CA CYS A 951 -20.00 14.25 41.68
C CYS A 951 -19.48 14.14 43.13
N SER A 952 -18.68 13.12 43.48
CA SER A 952 -18.16 12.96 44.85
C SER A 952 -17.29 14.13 45.33
N LYS A 953 -16.67 14.88 44.40
CA LYS A 953 -15.89 16.09 44.71
C LYS A 953 -16.75 17.29 45.11
N ASN A 954 -18.02 17.30 44.73
CA ASN A 954 -18.91 18.46 44.87
C ASN A 954 -20.16 18.16 45.72
N ILE A 955 -20.54 16.88 45.84
CA ILE A 955 -21.73 16.41 46.55
C ILE A 955 -21.27 15.52 47.71
N LYS A 956 -21.80 15.79 48.91
CA LYS A 956 -21.70 14.85 50.03
C LYS A 956 -22.86 13.86 49.94
N PHE A 957 -22.54 12.60 49.64
CA PHE A 957 -23.53 11.54 49.54
C PHE A 957 -24.01 11.09 50.93
N SER A 958 -25.27 10.66 51.01
CA SER A 958 -25.83 10.02 52.18
C SER A 958 -25.32 8.58 52.28
N ASN A 959 -25.38 7.99 53.48
CA ASN A 959 -24.96 6.60 53.66
C ASN A 959 -25.76 5.63 52.77
N GLU A 960 -27.06 5.90 52.58
CA GLU A 960 -27.93 5.09 51.72
C GLU A 960 -27.52 5.16 50.23
N GLU A 961 -27.20 6.36 49.73
CA GLU A 961 -26.70 6.54 48.35
C GLU A 961 -25.37 5.79 48.16
N LEU A 962 -24.46 5.90 49.13
CA LEU A 962 -23.15 5.23 49.09
C LEU A 962 -23.28 3.70 49.00
N HIS A 963 -24.18 3.09 49.79
CA HIS A 963 -24.45 1.64 49.70
C HIS A 963 -25.02 1.23 48.33
N GLN A 964 -25.92 2.04 47.75
CA GLN A 964 -26.46 1.76 46.43
C GLN A 964 -25.38 1.83 45.33
N TYR A 965 -24.49 2.83 45.38
CA TYR A 965 -23.38 2.93 44.42
C TYR A 965 -22.36 1.81 44.60
N ALA A 966 -22.03 1.45 45.85
CA ALA A 966 -21.14 0.33 46.15
C ALA A 966 -21.69 -0.98 45.58
N GLN A 967 -22.99 -1.23 45.75
CA GLN A 967 -23.65 -2.40 45.21
C GLN A 967 -23.57 -2.46 43.68
N LYS A 968 -23.85 -1.35 42.97
CA LYS A 968 -23.73 -1.29 41.51
C LYS A 968 -22.31 -1.59 41.00
N LEU A 969 -21.28 -1.10 41.69
CA LEU A 969 -19.88 -1.37 41.31
C LEU A 969 -19.53 -2.85 41.52
N ILE A 970 -19.95 -3.44 42.63
CA ILE A 970 -19.69 -4.85 42.94
C ILE A 970 -20.44 -5.76 41.96
N GLU A 971 -21.73 -5.51 41.72
CA GLU A 971 -22.53 -6.29 40.77
C GLU A 971 -21.96 -6.21 39.34
N TRP A 972 -21.46 -5.04 38.94
CA TRP A 972 -20.80 -4.90 37.64
C TRP A 972 -19.54 -5.77 37.53
N TRP A 973 -18.66 -5.72 38.53
CA TRP A 973 -17.48 -6.56 38.54
C TRP A 973 -17.83 -8.05 38.53
N GLU A 974 -18.76 -8.47 39.39
CA GLU A 974 -19.18 -9.88 39.47
C GLU A 974 -19.74 -10.40 38.16
N ALA A 975 -20.48 -9.58 37.41
CA ALA A 975 -21.04 -9.96 36.12
C ALA A 975 -19.98 -10.06 35.01
N ASP A 976 -19.04 -9.12 34.94
CA ASP A 976 -18.10 -9.01 33.81
C ASP A 976 -16.73 -9.67 34.07
N LYS A 977 -16.38 -10.07 35.30
CA LYS A 977 -15.05 -10.62 35.63
C LYS A 977 -14.69 -11.90 34.86
N ALA A 978 -15.68 -12.68 34.43
CA ALA A 978 -15.47 -13.88 33.61
C ALA A 978 -14.99 -13.56 32.18
N ILE A 979 -15.24 -12.33 31.68
CA ILE A 979 -14.80 -11.90 30.34
C ILE A 979 -13.28 -11.89 30.26
N PHE A 980 -12.59 -11.48 31.34
CA PHE A 980 -11.13 -11.45 31.42
C PHE A 980 -10.47 -12.84 31.40
N GLU A 981 -11.23 -13.91 31.61
CA GLU A 981 -10.76 -15.30 31.48
C GLU A 981 -11.09 -15.90 30.11
N LYS A 982 -12.14 -15.39 29.45
CA LYS A 982 -12.67 -15.94 28.20
C LYS A 982 -11.86 -15.57 26.96
N TYR A 983 -11.17 -14.42 26.97
CA TYR A 983 -10.46 -13.87 25.82
C TYR A 983 -8.97 -13.66 26.12
N SER A 984 -8.13 -13.70 25.08
CA SER A 984 -6.70 -13.41 25.20
C SER A 984 -6.45 -11.94 25.59
N THR A 985 -5.35 -11.68 26.28
CA THR A 985 -4.93 -10.35 26.76
C THR A 985 -4.86 -9.30 25.66
N ASP A 986 -4.47 -9.72 24.45
CA ASP A 986 -4.24 -8.84 23.30
C ASP A 986 -5.49 -8.66 22.42
N SER A 987 -6.62 -9.29 22.79
CA SER A 987 -7.86 -9.14 22.04
C SER A 987 -8.44 -7.73 22.21
N GLU A 988 -9.05 -7.19 21.13
CA GLU A 988 -9.72 -5.89 21.16
C GLU A 988 -10.78 -5.79 22.27
N ILE A 989 -11.41 -6.92 22.61
CA ILE A 989 -12.39 -7.02 23.68
C ILE A 989 -11.74 -6.74 25.03
N ILE A 990 -10.63 -7.38 25.36
CA ILE A 990 -9.92 -7.13 26.62
C ILE A 990 -9.38 -5.70 26.67
N ILE A 991 -8.86 -5.19 25.56
CA ILE A 991 -8.40 -3.80 25.48
C ILE A 991 -9.54 -2.82 25.77
N GLU A 992 -10.72 -3.01 25.18
CA GLU A 992 -11.91 -2.18 25.46
C GLU A 992 -12.40 -2.33 26.90
N MET A 993 -12.47 -3.56 27.43
CA MET A 993 -12.90 -3.80 28.81
C MET A 993 -11.96 -3.15 29.82
N ARG A 994 -10.64 -3.21 29.60
CA ARG A 994 -9.64 -2.48 30.41
C ARG A 994 -9.91 -0.98 30.40
N LYS A 995 -10.22 -0.40 29.22
CA LYS A 995 -10.57 1.02 29.12
C LYS A 995 -11.84 1.36 29.90
N ARG A 996 -12.89 0.55 29.82
CA ARG A 996 -14.13 0.75 30.59
C ARG A 996 -13.88 0.73 32.10
N PHE A 997 -13.04 -0.19 32.57
CA PHE A 997 -12.65 -0.34 33.99
C PHE A 997 -11.56 0.63 34.46
N SER A 998 -11.01 1.49 33.61
CA SER A 998 -9.87 2.36 33.95
C SER A 998 -10.10 3.35 35.11
N LEU A 999 -11.35 3.65 35.46
CA LEU A 999 -11.74 4.49 36.61
C LEU A 999 -12.43 3.71 37.73
N PHE A 1000 -12.42 2.39 37.65
CA PHE A 1000 -13.12 1.52 38.60
C PHE A 1000 -12.49 1.61 40.00
N VAL A 1001 -11.15 1.59 40.08
CA VAL A 1001 -10.42 1.71 41.36
C VAL A 1001 -10.72 3.05 42.03
N GLU A 1002 -10.71 4.17 41.30
CA GLU A 1002 -11.09 5.48 41.84
C GLU A 1002 -12.55 5.54 42.28
N SER A 1003 -13.44 4.81 41.62
CA SER A 1003 -14.84 4.74 42.01
C SER A 1003 -15.03 4.00 43.34
N LEU A 1004 -14.32 2.88 43.53
CA LEU A 1004 -14.28 2.16 44.81
C LEU A 1004 -13.68 3.03 45.92
N ASP A 1005 -12.65 3.82 45.61
CA ASP A 1005 -12.01 4.75 46.52
C ASP A 1005 -13.00 5.80 47.07
N VAL A 1006 -13.66 6.54 46.18
CA VAL A 1006 -14.55 7.65 46.56
C VAL A 1006 -15.89 7.21 47.15
N VAL A 1007 -16.32 5.96 46.90
CA VAL A 1007 -17.59 5.43 47.44
C VAL A 1007 -17.35 4.63 48.72
N ILE A 1008 -16.45 3.65 48.70
CA ILE A 1008 -16.33 2.66 49.77
C ILE A 1008 -15.22 3.04 50.74
N ILE A 1009 -14.01 3.27 50.23
CA ILE A 1009 -12.80 3.34 51.06
C ILE A 1009 -12.74 4.66 51.84
N GLN A 1010 -12.93 5.81 51.19
CA GLN A 1010 -12.92 7.12 51.86
C GLN A 1010 -14.08 7.34 52.83
N ASN A 1011 -15.17 6.56 52.70
CA ASN A 1011 -16.34 6.63 53.58
C ASN A 1011 -16.39 5.47 54.59
N GLU A 1012 -15.34 4.65 54.69
CA GLU A 1012 -15.18 3.58 55.69
C GLU A 1012 -16.36 2.57 55.75
N LEU A 1013 -16.93 2.18 54.61
CA LEU A 1013 -18.09 1.26 54.54
C LEU A 1013 -17.70 -0.22 54.80
N VAL A 1014 -17.53 -0.57 56.07
CA VAL A 1014 -16.98 -1.85 56.56
C VAL A 1014 -17.63 -3.11 55.97
N GLU A 1015 -18.90 -3.05 55.56
CA GLU A 1015 -19.66 -4.17 54.98
C GLU A 1015 -19.03 -4.72 53.69
N TYR A 1016 -18.24 -3.91 52.98
CA TYR A 1016 -17.62 -4.29 51.71
C TYR A 1016 -16.14 -4.68 51.82
N GLN A 1017 -15.57 -4.77 53.02
CA GLN A 1017 -14.15 -5.15 53.22
C GLN A 1017 -13.84 -6.52 52.59
N HIS A 1018 -14.72 -7.50 52.76
CA HIS A 1018 -14.54 -8.84 52.21
C HIS A 1018 -14.55 -8.84 50.67
N SER A 1019 -15.52 -8.13 50.07
CA SER A 1019 -15.61 -7.98 48.61
C SER A 1019 -14.36 -7.31 48.03
N LEU A 1020 -13.84 -6.26 48.68
CA LEU A 1020 -12.62 -5.59 48.26
C LEU A 1020 -11.38 -6.50 48.37
N GLN A 1021 -11.24 -7.28 49.44
CA GLN A 1021 -10.16 -8.27 49.57
C GLN A 1021 -10.21 -9.30 48.44
N GLN A 1022 -11.41 -9.81 48.13
CA GLN A 1022 -11.62 -10.74 47.03
C GLN A 1022 -11.24 -10.10 45.69
N MET A 1023 -11.74 -8.89 45.40
CA MET A 1023 -11.41 -8.17 44.16
C MET A 1023 -9.91 -7.94 43.96
N ILE A 1024 -9.17 -7.59 45.01
CA ILE A 1024 -7.70 -7.43 44.93
C ILE A 1024 -7.04 -8.74 44.46
N SER A 1025 -7.47 -9.88 44.99
CA SER A 1025 -6.94 -11.18 44.57
C SER A 1025 -7.33 -11.53 43.12
N GLU A 1026 -8.56 -11.24 42.72
CA GLU A 1026 -9.06 -11.51 41.38
C GLU A 1026 -8.42 -10.59 40.32
N PHE A 1027 -8.21 -9.31 40.64
CA PHE A 1027 -7.52 -8.34 39.77
C PHE A 1027 -6.09 -8.79 39.49
N LYS A 1028 -5.38 -9.31 40.51
CA LYS A 1028 -4.03 -9.84 40.34
C LYS A 1028 -4.00 -11.00 39.35
N VAL A 1029 -4.93 -11.96 39.47
CA VAL A 1029 -5.02 -13.12 38.57
C VAL A 1029 -5.41 -12.71 37.14
N LYS A 1030 -6.24 -11.68 37.00
CA LYS A 1030 -6.75 -11.18 35.71
C LYS A 1030 -5.86 -10.10 35.06
N GLY A 1031 -4.73 -9.78 35.69
CA GLY A 1031 -3.79 -8.76 35.23
C GLY A 1031 -4.38 -7.35 35.15
N LEU A 1032 -5.28 -6.97 36.07
CA LEU A 1032 -5.81 -5.62 36.24
C LEU A 1032 -5.01 -4.85 37.32
N ASP A 1033 -5.36 -3.58 37.55
CA ASP A 1033 -4.65 -2.65 38.45
C ASP A 1033 -4.81 -2.98 39.95
N TYR A 1034 -4.32 -4.16 40.36
CA TYR A 1034 -4.47 -4.71 41.70
C TYR A 1034 -3.53 -4.03 42.71
N LEU A 1035 -2.33 -3.61 42.29
CA LEU A 1035 -1.40 -2.89 43.15
C LEU A 1035 -1.99 -1.52 43.47
N ARG A 1036 -2.54 -0.83 42.46
CA ARG A 1036 -3.23 0.44 42.66
C ARG A 1036 -4.39 0.29 43.64
N LEU A 1037 -5.26 -0.70 43.46
CA LEU A 1037 -6.38 -0.96 44.36
C LEU A 1037 -5.91 -1.27 45.80
N LYS A 1038 -4.88 -2.10 45.94
CA LYS A 1038 -4.27 -2.44 47.24
C LYS A 1038 -3.63 -1.22 47.91
N ALA A 1039 -3.00 -0.33 47.15
CA ALA A 1039 -2.47 0.95 47.65
C ALA A 1039 -3.58 1.86 48.19
N VAL A 1040 -4.71 1.99 47.47
CA VAL A 1040 -5.86 2.77 47.96
C VAL A 1040 -6.40 2.19 49.26
N ALA A 1041 -6.53 0.86 49.34
CA ALA A 1041 -7.10 0.17 50.49
C ALA A 1041 -6.11 -0.02 51.65
N MET A 1042 -4.88 0.50 51.58
CA MET A 1042 -3.80 0.24 52.55
C MET A 1042 -4.16 0.58 54.00
N ASN A 1043 -4.91 1.67 54.21
CA ASN A 1043 -5.35 2.11 55.54
C ASN A 1043 -6.73 1.54 55.92
N TYR A 1044 -7.39 0.88 54.99
CA TYR A 1044 -8.75 0.35 55.14
C TYR A 1044 -8.79 -1.17 55.37
N LEU A 1045 -7.79 -1.89 54.85
CA LEU A 1045 -7.61 -3.33 55.01
C LEU A 1045 -6.27 -3.62 55.70
N PRO A 1046 -6.14 -4.71 56.47
CA PRO A 1046 -4.95 -4.99 57.27
C PRO A 1046 -3.81 -5.59 56.44
N PHE A 1047 -3.21 -4.80 55.54
CA PHE A 1047 -2.07 -5.21 54.73
C PHE A 1047 -0.72 -4.90 55.38
N ASP A 1048 0.28 -5.76 55.16
CA ASP A 1048 1.66 -5.45 55.50
C ASP A 1048 2.26 -4.49 54.46
N ARG A 1049 2.51 -3.25 54.89
CA ARG A 1049 3.05 -2.18 54.03
C ARG A 1049 4.45 -2.52 53.51
N VAL A 1050 5.30 -3.18 54.29
CA VAL A 1050 6.67 -3.52 53.88
C VAL A 1050 6.65 -4.57 52.78
N GLN A 1051 5.82 -5.60 52.95
CA GLN A 1051 5.61 -6.64 51.94
C GLN A 1051 5.01 -6.06 50.66
N PHE A 1052 4.03 -5.15 50.78
CA PHE A 1052 3.42 -4.51 49.62
C PHE A 1052 4.42 -3.65 48.83
N ILE A 1053 5.28 -2.88 49.50
CA ILE A 1053 6.30 -2.09 48.79
C ILE A 1053 7.28 -3.00 48.04
N ASN A 1054 7.64 -4.16 48.58
CA ASN A 1054 8.47 -5.14 47.86
C ASN A 1054 7.74 -5.69 46.63
N GLU A 1055 6.44 -5.96 46.73
CA GLU A 1055 5.61 -6.42 45.61
C GLU A 1055 5.56 -5.36 44.48
N VAL A 1056 5.46 -4.08 44.84
CA VAL A 1056 5.55 -2.95 43.89
C VAL A 1056 6.92 -2.88 43.22
N GLU A 1057 8.01 -3.04 43.97
CA GLU A 1057 9.39 -3.04 43.46
C GLU A 1057 9.65 -4.20 42.49
N GLU A 1058 9.14 -5.41 42.80
CA GLU A 1058 9.19 -6.57 41.91
C GLU A 1058 8.44 -6.31 40.60
N SER A 1059 7.23 -5.74 40.66
CA SER A 1059 6.44 -5.41 39.46
C SER A 1059 7.06 -4.31 38.60
N LEU A 1060 7.78 -3.35 39.17
CA LEU A 1060 8.56 -2.36 38.40
C LEU A 1060 9.72 -2.97 37.62
N SER A 1061 10.20 -4.15 38.04
CA SER A 1061 11.27 -4.89 37.38
C SER A 1061 10.73 -5.87 36.31
N SER A 1062 9.42 -5.91 36.09
CA SER A 1062 8.76 -6.78 35.12
C SER A 1062 8.96 -6.33 33.68
N PHE A 1063 8.87 -7.27 32.74
CA PHE A 1063 8.80 -6.98 31.31
C PHE A 1063 7.38 -6.70 30.82
N GLU A 1064 6.36 -6.98 31.65
CA GLU A 1064 4.96 -6.72 31.31
C GLU A 1064 4.59 -5.26 31.58
N GLU A 1065 4.26 -4.51 30.53
CA GLU A 1065 3.90 -3.08 30.58
C GLU A 1065 2.83 -2.79 31.65
N GLN A 1066 1.76 -3.59 31.69
CA GLN A 1066 0.65 -3.37 32.61
C GLN A 1066 1.09 -3.45 34.08
N GLN A 1067 1.99 -4.38 34.42
CA GLN A 1067 2.49 -4.53 35.79
C GLN A 1067 3.33 -3.32 36.21
N VAL A 1068 4.15 -2.79 35.30
CA VAL A 1068 4.96 -1.59 35.55
C VAL A 1068 4.06 -0.36 35.70
N ILE A 1069 3.05 -0.20 34.85
CA ILE A 1069 2.08 0.91 34.92
C ILE A 1069 1.25 0.84 36.21
N ASP A 1070 0.79 -0.33 36.62
CA ASP A 1070 0.05 -0.53 37.88
C ASP A 1070 0.93 -0.21 39.10
N ALA A 1071 2.19 -0.67 39.10
CA ALA A 1071 3.15 -0.37 40.16
C ALA A 1071 3.43 1.13 40.29
N LEU A 1072 3.62 1.85 39.17
CA LEU A 1072 3.76 3.31 39.17
C LEU A 1072 2.48 4.01 39.64
N SER A 1073 1.30 3.48 39.29
CA SER A 1073 0.01 4.00 39.75
C SER A 1073 -0.20 3.80 41.25
N ALA A 1074 0.27 2.67 41.79
CA ALA A 1074 0.29 2.39 43.22
C ALA A 1074 1.22 3.36 43.97
N LEU A 1075 2.44 3.57 43.46
CA LEU A 1075 3.37 4.57 44.02
C LEU A 1075 2.79 5.97 43.99
N ASN A 1076 2.11 6.35 42.90
CA ASN A 1076 1.43 7.63 42.80
C ASN A 1076 0.40 7.82 43.92
N GLN A 1077 -0.38 6.79 44.21
CA GLN A 1077 -1.35 6.83 45.29
C GLN A 1077 -0.69 7.00 46.66
N LEU A 1078 0.26 6.12 47.00
CA LEU A 1078 0.96 6.14 48.29
C LEU A 1078 1.68 7.47 48.55
N LEU A 1079 2.33 8.02 47.52
CA LEU A 1079 3.15 9.22 47.65
C LEU A 1079 2.34 10.52 47.63
N CYS A 1080 1.17 10.55 46.99
CA CYS A 1080 0.38 11.77 46.86
C CYS A 1080 -0.67 11.94 47.96
N LYS A 1081 -1.35 10.86 48.40
CA LYS A 1081 -2.48 10.98 49.35
C LYS A 1081 -2.12 10.95 50.84
N ASP A 1082 -0.98 10.36 51.22
CA ASP A 1082 -0.60 10.24 52.63
C ASP A 1082 0.12 11.51 53.13
N ASP A 1083 -0.28 12.11 54.26
CA ASP A 1083 0.28 13.36 54.79
C ASP A 1083 1.80 13.28 55.06
N LYS A 1084 2.34 12.06 55.27
CA LYS A 1084 3.77 11.82 55.45
C LYS A 1084 4.40 11.15 54.23
N LEU A 1085 5.53 11.69 53.82
CA LEU A 1085 6.34 11.15 52.72
C LEU A 1085 6.96 9.79 53.12
N ASP A 1086 6.61 8.71 52.43
CA ASP A 1086 7.23 7.39 52.64
C ASP A 1086 8.57 7.31 51.88
N TYR A 1087 9.68 7.45 52.60
CA TYR A 1087 11.02 7.42 52.02
C TYR A 1087 11.34 6.11 51.29
N LYS A 1088 10.77 4.97 51.70
CA LYS A 1088 11.00 3.69 51.02
C LYS A 1088 10.36 3.70 49.63
N CYS A 1089 9.15 4.25 49.51
CA CYS A 1089 8.49 4.41 48.20
C CYS A 1089 9.26 5.38 47.29
N ILE A 1090 9.84 6.45 47.85
CA ILE A 1090 10.72 7.36 47.09
C ILE A 1090 11.98 6.64 46.62
N ASP A 1091 12.61 5.82 47.45
CA ASP A 1091 13.80 5.07 47.07
C ASP A 1091 13.52 4.06 45.95
N VAL A 1092 12.37 3.39 45.97
CA VAL A 1092 11.92 2.49 44.90
C VAL A 1092 11.72 3.28 43.59
N LEU A 1093 10.99 4.40 43.62
CA LEU A 1093 10.80 5.26 42.45
C LEU A 1093 12.12 5.85 41.92
N SER A 1094 12.98 6.31 42.82
CA SER A 1094 14.32 6.83 42.53
C SER A 1094 15.18 5.77 41.82
N THR A 1095 15.18 4.54 42.34
CA THR A 1095 15.93 3.42 41.77
C THR A 1095 15.45 3.10 40.36
N PHE A 1096 14.13 3.04 40.15
CA PHE A 1096 13.53 2.84 38.83
C PHE A 1096 13.98 3.93 37.84
N ILE A 1097 13.84 5.21 38.20
CA ILE A 1097 14.24 6.35 37.36
C ILE A 1097 15.74 6.32 37.05
N LYS A 1098 16.58 6.01 38.05
CA LYS A 1098 18.04 6.01 37.92
C LYS A 1098 18.54 5.00 36.87
N TYR A 1099 17.93 3.82 36.84
CA TYR A 1099 18.35 2.70 36.00
C TYR A 1099 17.50 2.53 34.72
N SER A 1100 16.41 3.29 34.56
CA SER A 1100 15.60 3.26 33.35
C SER A 1100 16.42 3.57 32.08
N ARG A 1101 16.10 2.85 31.01
CA ARG A 1101 16.62 3.07 29.65
C ARG A 1101 15.64 3.84 28.76
N GLY A 1102 14.71 4.57 29.38
CA GLY A 1102 13.71 5.40 28.71
C GLY A 1102 12.30 4.82 28.75
N GLN A 1103 12.17 3.49 28.72
CA GLN A 1103 10.86 2.81 28.84
C GLN A 1103 10.16 3.18 30.16
N TYR A 1104 8.86 3.51 30.04
CA TYR A 1104 7.95 3.92 31.12
C TYR A 1104 8.42 5.13 31.94
N LEU A 1105 9.48 5.82 31.52
CA LEU A 1105 10.00 6.99 32.23
C LEU A 1105 9.01 8.17 32.18
N SER A 1106 8.20 8.25 31.13
CA SER A 1106 7.04 9.15 31.05
C SER A 1106 6.07 8.97 32.22
N ASN A 1107 5.74 7.72 32.55
CA ASN A 1107 4.82 7.37 33.62
C ASN A 1107 5.45 7.68 34.98
N ALA A 1108 6.73 7.36 35.17
CA ALA A 1108 7.45 7.72 36.39
C ALA A 1108 7.54 9.25 36.57
N PHE A 1109 7.78 10.01 35.52
CA PHE A 1109 7.77 11.48 35.56
C PHE A 1109 6.39 12.05 35.89
N GLN A 1110 5.30 11.43 35.43
CA GLN A 1110 3.95 11.78 35.88
C GLN A 1110 3.80 11.65 37.40
N VAL A 1111 4.33 10.59 38.00
CA VAL A 1111 4.31 10.41 39.46
C VAL A 1111 5.07 11.55 40.16
N VAL A 1112 6.25 11.90 39.65
CA VAL A 1112 7.06 13.03 40.19
C VAL A 1112 6.29 14.35 40.10
N ILE A 1113 5.67 14.64 38.96
CA ILE A 1113 4.84 15.85 38.76
C ILE A 1113 3.73 15.92 39.82
N ASN A 1114 3.00 14.82 40.04
CA ASN A 1114 1.92 14.77 41.03
C ASN A 1114 2.44 15.00 42.46
N ILE A 1115 3.61 14.46 42.81
CA ILE A 1115 4.26 14.70 44.11
C ILE A 1115 4.56 16.19 44.30
N ILE A 1116 5.08 16.87 43.27
CA ILE A 1116 5.39 18.30 43.31
C ILE A 1116 4.11 19.12 43.59
N TYR A 1117 3.01 18.81 42.90
CA TYR A 1117 1.74 19.54 43.06
C TYR A 1117 1.10 19.33 44.44
N GLU A 1118 1.03 18.09 44.91
CA GLU A 1118 0.32 17.75 46.16
C GLU A 1118 1.11 18.12 47.40
N LYS A 1119 2.42 17.83 47.42
CA LYS A 1119 3.22 17.97 48.64
C LYS A 1119 3.76 19.38 48.86
N ARG A 1120 3.87 20.22 47.82
CA ARG A 1120 4.41 21.60 47.88
C ARG A 1120 5.68 21.75 48.75
N THR A 1121 6.47 20.68 48.90
CA THR A 1121 7.56 20.56 49.89
C THR A 1121 8.87 20.14 49.23
N TYR A 1122 9.97 20.26 49.97
CA TYR A 1122 11.33 19.97 49.53
C TYR A 1122 11.49 18.51 49.07
N LEU A 1123 11.81 18.31 47.78
CA LEU A 1123 12.21 17.00 47.25
C LEU A 1123 13.50 16.55 47.96
N TYR A 1124 13.55 15.30 48.41
CA TYR A 1124 14.76 14.72 48.99
C TYR A 1124 15.95 14.87 48.01
N SER A 1125 17.07 15.43 48.47
CA SER A 1125 18.15 15.92 47.59
C SER A 1125 18.73 14.84 46.66
N GLN A 1126 18.81 13.60 47.12
CA GLN A 1126 19.29 12.49 46.30
C GLN A 1126 18.27 12.09 45.22
N PHE A 1127 16.97 12.13 45.54
CA PHE A 1127 15.90 11.86 44.58
C PHE A 1127 15.82 12.97 43.52
N GLU A 1128 15.91 14.23 43.95
CA GLU A 1128 15.98 15.40 43.07
C GLU A 1128 17.13 15.26 42.06
N ASN A 1129 18.34 14.92 42.52
CA ASN A 1129 19.50 14.70 41.66
C ASN A 1129 19.28 13.55 40.66
N THR A 1130 18.63 12.46 41.06
CA THR A 1130 18.28 11.35 40.16
C THR A 1130 17.33 11.82 39.05
N VAL A 1131 16.30 12.58 39.41
CA VAL A 1131 15.33 13.12 38.44
C VAL A 1131 16.00 14.09 37.47
N LEU A 1132 16.81 15.03 37.97
CA LEU A 1132 17.57 15.96 37.13
C LEU A 1132 18.55 15.23 36.19
N SER A 1133 19.22 14.17 36.69
CA SER A 1133 20.10 13.34 35.87
C SER A 1133 19.33 12.62 34.76
N ALA A 1134 18.15 12.08 35.06
CA ALA A 1134 17.29 11.44 34.07
C ALA A 1134 16.79 12.43 33.01
N LEU A 1135 16.36 13.63 33.41
CA LEU A 1135 16.01 14.72 32.49
C LEU A 1135 17.18 15.10 31.57
N GLY A 1136 18.42 15.07 32.08
CA GLY A 1136 19.63 15.27 31.27
C GLY A 1136 19.85 14.16 30.25
N LYS A 1137 19.64 12.89 30.63
CA LYS A 1137 19.74 11.74 29.71
C LYS A 1137 18.70 11.80 28.58
N VAL A 1138 17.48 12.27 28.87
CA VAL A 1138 16.44 12.42 27.83
C VAL A 1138 16.87 13.42 26.75
N LEU A 1139 17.59 14.49 27.10
CA LEU A 1139 18.13 15.44 26.11
C LEU A 1139 19.16 14.78 25.19
N SER A 1140 19.99 13.87 25.70
CA SER A 1140 20.92 13.08 24.89
C SER A 1140 20.26 11.95 24.08
N GLY A 1141 19.02 11.59 24.40
CA GLY A 1141 18.26 10.52 23.75
C GLY A 1141 18.52 9.12 24.33
N PHE A 1142 17.61 8.19 24.02
CA PHE A 1142 17.72 6.77 24.35
C PHE A 1142 17.68 5.94 23.07
N ASP A 1143 18.71 5.12 22.83
CA ASP A 1143 18.85 4.37 21.57
C ASP A 1143 17.76 3.31 21.34
N LEU A 1144 17.20 2.77 22.43
CA LEU A 1144 16.23 1.66 22.39
C LEU A 1144 14.79 2.09 22.12
N LEU A 1145 14.48 3.39 22.23
CA LEU A 1145 13.16 3.92 21.97
C LEU A 1145 13.00 4.25 20.49
N ASP A 1146 11.81 4.00 19.94
CA ASP A 1146 11.45 4.50 18.62
C ASP A 1146 11.24 6.04 18.64
N PHE A 1147 10.97 6.64 17.47
CA PHE A 1147 10.85 8.09 17.37
C PHE A 1147 9.64 8.65 18.16
N GLU A 1148 8.51 7.96 18.14
CA GLU A 1148 7.28 8.41 18.79
C GLU A 1148 7.38 8.25 20.32
N GLU A 1149 7.96 7.15 20.79
CA GLU A 1149 8.27 6.93 22.20
C GLU A 1149 9.22 8.00 22.76
N ARG A 1150 10.27 8.36 21.99
CA ARG A 1150 11.17 9.47 22.35
C ARG A 1150 10.41 10.78 22.44
N LEU A 1151 9.52 11.07 21.49
CA LEU A 1151 8.77 12.32 21.48
C LEU A 1151 7.79 12.42 22.67
N ALA A 1152 7.09 11.33 22.98
CA ALA A 1152 6.21 11.25 24.15
C ALA A 1152 6.99 11.46 25.46
N LEU A 1153 8.14 10.80 25.60
CA LEU A 1153 9.03 10.99 26.75
C LEU A 1153 9.55 12.44 26.84
N ARG A 1154 9.91 13.06 25.71
CA ARG A 1154 10.33 14.48 25.67
C ARG A 1154 9.20 15.41 26.10
N SER A 1155 7.95 15.17 25.70
CA SER A 1155 6.80 15.98 26.14
C SER A 1155 6.61 15.93 27.67
N TRP A 1156 6.64 14.73 28.25
CA TRP A 1156 6.55 14.57 29.71
C TRP A 1156 7.75 15.17 30.44
N SER A 1157 8.94 15.05 29.86
CA SER A 1157 10.17 15.65 30.41
C SER A 1157 10.11 17.17 30.41
N ALA A 1158 9.64 17.78 29.32
CA ALA A 1158 9.44 19.23 29.24
C ALA A 1158 8.44 19.72 30.29
N LYS A 1159 7.34 18.99 30.50
CA LYS A 1159 6.37 19.31 31.55
C LYS A 1159 6.98 19.23 32.95
N LEU A 1160 7.66 18.13 33.27
CA LEU A 1160 8.32 17.96 34.57
C LEU A 1160 9.40 19.02 34.81
N ALA A 1161 10.21 19.30 33.80
CA ALA A 1161 11.29 20.28 33.92
C ALA A 1161 10.74 21.71 34.07
N SER A 1162 9.61 22.04 33.43
CA SER A 1162 8.89 23.31 33.65
C SER A 1162 8.36 23.41 35.09
N ASP A 1163 7.70 22.36 35.59
CA ASP A 1163 7.14 22.35 36.95
C ASP A 1163 8.23 22.41 38.02
N LEU A 1164 9.36 21.73 37.79
CA LEU A 1164 10.55 21.86 38.62
C LEU A 1164 11.11 23.28 38.57
N ASN A 1165 11.23 23.90 37.39
CA ASN A 1165 11.73 25.25 37.26
C ASN A 1165 10.92 26.24 38.11
N LEU A 1166 9.59 26.14 38.06
CA LEU A 1166 8.70 26.93 38.92
C LEU A 1166 8.91 26.67 40.39
N TYR A 1167 9.10 25.41 40.75
CA TYR A 1167 9.42 25.03 42.11
C TYR A 1167 10.72 25.69 42.59
N TYR A 1168 11.81 25.72 41.81
CA TYR A 1168 13.05 26.43 42.17
C TYR A 1168 12.83 27.94 42.30
N VAL A 1169 12.18 28.56 41.31
CA VAL A 1169 11.94 30.02 41.26
C VAL A 1169 11.06 30.47 42.42
N SER A 1170 9.94 29.79 42.67
CA SER A 1170 8.99 30.14 43.75
C SER A 1170 9.59 29.98 45.15
N ASN A 1171 10.63 29.14 45.30
CA ASN A 1171 11.34 28.92 46.56
C ASN A 1171 12.66 29.72 46.66
N GLY A 1172 12.97 30.59 45.70
CA GLY A 1172 14.18 31.42 45.70
C GLY A 1172 15.49 30.63 45.61
N LYS A 1173 15.47 29.44 45.00
CA LYS A 1173 16.63 28.58 44.79
C LYS A 1173 17.28 28.82 43.41
N ASP A 1174 18.57 28.54 43.29
CA ASP A 1174 19.25 28.55 42.01
C ASP A 1174 18.72 27.47 41.07
N VAL A 1175 18.32 27.86 39.86
CA VAL A 1175 17.80 26.94 38.83
C VAL A 1175 18.94 26.07 38.28
N PRO A 1176 18.85 24.72 38.35
CA PRO A 1176 19.85 23.81 37.82
C PRO A 1176 20.11 23.98 36.32
N PRO A 1177 21.35 23.75 35.83
CA PRO A 1177 21.69 23.91 34.41
C PRO A 1177 20.84 23.07 33.46
N VAL A 1178 20.47 21.84 33.85
CA VAL A 1178 19.63 20.96 33.03
C VAL A 1178 18.24 21.54 32.75
N LEU A 1179 17.67 22.30 33.70
CA LEU A 1179 16.36 22.94 33.50
C LEU A 1179 16.48 24.12 32.52
N ARG A 1180 17.57 24.87 32.55
CA ARG A 1180 17.84 25.92 31.55
C ARG A 1180 18.03 25.35 30.15
N LEU A 1181 18.69 24.19 30.02
CA LEU A 1181 18.78 23.50 28.72
C LEU A 1181 17.40 23.08 28.21
N TRP A 1182 16.52 22.59 29.08
CA TRP A 1182 15.13 22.29 28.70
C TRP A 1182 14.35 23.54 28.31
N GLU A 1183 14.54 24.66 29.02
CA GLU A 1183 13.99 25.97 28.65
C GLU A 1183 14.42 26.37 27.24
N GLU A 1184 15.71 26.34 26.94
CA GLU A 1184 16.26 26.66 25.61
C GLU A 1184 15.67 25.76 24.52
N ASN A 1185 15.58 24.45 24.77
CA ASN A 1185 14.97 23.49 23.83
C ASN A 1185 13.48 23.82 23.57
N CYS A 1186 12.71 24.14 24.60
CA CYS A 1186 11.29 24.46 24.47
C CYS A 1186 11.03 25.85 23.86
N HIS A 1187 12.02 26.74 23.83
CA HIS A 1187 11.96 28.00 23.11
C HIS A 1187 12.40 27.87 21.64
N SER A 1188 13.11 26.80 21.29
CA SER A 1188 13.56 26.54 19.92
C SER A 1188 12.40 26.28 18.96
N GLN A 1189 12.43 26.91 17.78
CA GLN A 1189 11.50 26.61 16.68
C GLN A 1189 11.80 25.26 16.01
N LYS A 1190 12.91 24.59 16.37
CA LYS A 1190 13.21 23.23 15.93
C LYS A 1190 12.38 22.18 16.68
N GLU A 1191 11.83 22.53 17.85
CA GLU A 1191 11.06 21.62 18.68
C GLU A 1191 9.56 21.67 18.32
N PHE A 1192 8.86 20.55 18.54
CA PHE A 1192 7.42 20.41 18.28
C PHE A 1192 6.58 21.29 19.21
N ALA A 1193 5.51 21.87 18.67
CA ALA A 1193 4.63 22.78 19.41
C ALA A 1193 4.09 22.17 20.71
N GLU A 1194 3.69 20.89 20.70
CA GLU A 1194 3.19 20.19 21.89
C GLU A 1194 4.23 19.96 22.99
N ILE A 1195 5.54 20.02 22.69
CA ILE A 1195 6.63 19.98 23.68
C ILE A 1195 6.90 21.40 24.16
N ARG A 1196 7.03 22.36 23.24
CA ARG A 1196 7.22 23.77 23.56
C ARG A 1196 6.13 24.32 24.48
N ASN A 1197 4.88 23.96 24.20
CA ASN A 1197 3.70 24.40 24.96
C ASN A 1197 3.65 23.78 26.37
N ARG A 1198 4.55 22.83 26.72
CA ARG A 1198 4.70 22.36 28.10
C ARG A 1198 5.51 23.32 28.98
N TRP A 1199 6.36 24.14 28.37
CA TRP A 1199 7.24 25.11 29.05
C TRP A 1199 6.67 26.52 29.05
N LYS A 1200 5.96 26.87 27.97
CA LYS A 1200 5.30 28.16 27.82
C LYS A 1200 4.00 28.13 28.59
N ASP A 1201 4.03 28.58 29.84
CA ASP A 1201 2.96 29.35 30.47
C ASP A 1201 3.32 29.72 31.94
N TYR A 1202 4.55 30.19 32.21
CA TYR A 1202 4.89 30.81 33.49
C TYR A 1202 5.89 31.95 33.39
#